data_AF-A0A9E3HX14-F1
#
_entry.id   AF-A0A9E3HX14-F1
#
_cell.length_a   1.000
_cell.length_b   1.000
_cell.length_c   1.000
_cell.angle_alpha   90.00
_cell.angle_beta   90.00
_cell.angle_gamma   90.00
#
_symmetry.space_group_name_H-M   'P 1'
#
loop_
_entity.id
_entity.type
_entity.pdbx_description
1 polymer ?
#
loop_
_entity_poly.entity_id
_entity_poly.type
_entity_poly.pdbx_seq_one_letter_code
_entity_poly.pdbx_strand_id
1 'polypeptide(L)'
;MNYPVWELLTMGGGSLIALIAIPHVYISHLAVGGGLFLWLTDIKGFRENSPEIHGYLKKHIWFFLLLTMVFGGITGVGIWFIISLVSPAATAILIHNFVFGWAIEWVFFLGEIVALLIYHYQYDKMSRKARLRISFLYFLFAWLSMVVIVGIIDFMLTPGDWLETREFWDGFFNPTYWPSLFFRSFIAFTFAGLFGYVTTLFLEDRAFRQRMVSYCTKWLLYPLLGLIPSAAWYFYAVPPEVREVAFEMNKLTGMWVNYLVAATVLIFLLGIVMSNSKSLSIQRLAVVVLVPVGLMWMGGFEYIREISRKPYVLFGYMYSNSILKADAARINEEGVLKLAKWSAIDHVTDDNLVEAGREVFNLECMACHTVGGLQNDIVPKVEPYGFQGLVAQISGQGKILGYMPPFLGTSEEKLALVSFIWNGILGRELPARESPYTGGSRQGPGPPPEKTEIPPFDPDSSEYVLLVWNDQGMHSVSDCDEFFSFLPPGNTLQAQLIRRDPLPERITSGVTISYKAPAQHANPARHTRFWDFADKLYGAKLEQNAGLKGNAAAGGTFKFDEEWERYEAKSIPLLPYRDDGKFDSYPVIDIEARDSANGELLASTKVVAPVSTEADCWRCHGGEPRKLGAGISDETATNILKVHDYHEGTQLYQQAIDGNPQRCQSCHADPALGAEGTEGVLNFSAAMHGWHANYMGELKDEACYYCHPVARGGVTRYFRGVHGLAFEKGKLVCGNCHGDMNEMAVSLLNAEKDKPRAAELARHIQIGSMPKDSVHGRTPWLDLPDCFACHVDFGQPGPGARAFNNYNPTTRELYRNYKDNGLINCIACHGSPHAVYPVLNPHDTYRDVLQPMQYQGEPYAIGANVKNCTVCHIQEMENPIHHENIQRMVRNKGGFEKLGY
;
A
#
# COMPACT_ATOMS: atom_id res chain seq x y z
N MET A 1 0.88 17.82 21.67
CA MET A 1 2.24 18.31 22.01
C MET A 1 2.33 19.27 23.21
N ASN A 2 1.25 19.98 23.59
CA ASN A 2 1.30 20.95 24.72
C ASN A 2 1.00 20.35 26.11
N TYR A 3 0.63 19.07 26.18
CA TYR A 3 0.20 18.38 27.39
C TYR A 3 1.02 17.10 27.58
N PRO A 4 1.20 16.63 28.84
CA PRO A 4 1.86 15.36 29.11
C PRO A 4 1.04 14.19 28.55
N VAL A 5 1.74 13.14 28.17
CA VAL A 5 1.15 11.91 27.63
C VAL A 5 0.87 10.93 28.78
N TRP A 6 -0.36 10.43 28.88
CA TRP A 6 -0.69 9.34 29.80
C TRP A 6 -0.50 7.99 29.10
N GLU A 7 0.60 7.31 29.41
CA GLU A 7 1.00 6.08 28.73
C GLU A 7 0.07 4.90 29.07
N LEU A 8 -0.64 4.40 28.07
CA LEU A 8 -1.68 3.37 28.19
C LEU A 8 -1.50 2.25 27.14
N LEU A 9 -0.28 1.72 27.02
CA LEU A 9 0.11 0.81 25.94
C LEU A 9 -0.76 -0.46 25.81
N THR A 10 -1.35 -0.96 26.90
CA THR A 10 -2.13 -2.21 26.87
C THR A 10 -3.62 -1.99 26.62
N MET A 11 -4.22 -1.03 27.31
CA MET A 11 -5.67 -0.78 27.22
C MET A 11 -6.01 0.21 26.11
N GLY A 12 -5.16 1.20 25.86
CA GLY A 12 -5.41 2.29 24.91
C GLY A 12 -6.42 3.32 25.44
N GLY A 13 -6.19 4.60 25.14
CA GLY A 13 -7.06 5.68 25.59
C GLY A 13 -8.48 5.60 25.01
N GLY A 14 -8.61 5.21 23.74
CA GLY A 14 -9.91 5.07 23.08
C GLY A 14 -10.81 4.01 23.72
N SER A 15 -10.25 2.88 24.19
CA SER A 15 -11.01 1.83 24.88
C SER A 15 -11.54 2.30 26.24
N LEU A 16 -10.76 3.10 26.98
CA LEU A 16 -11.23 3.68 28.25
C LEU A 16 -12.39 4.67 28.03
N ILE A 17 -12.29 5.51 26.99
CA ILE A 17 -13.39 6.39 26.60
C ILE A 17 -14.62 5.57 26.24
N ALA A 18 -14.48 4.54 25.40
CA ALA A 18 -15.59 3.69 24.97
C ALA A 18 -16.28 2.97 26.14
N LEU A 19 -15.50 2.43 27.10
CA LEU A 19 -16.00 1.74 28.28
C LEU A 19 -16.94 2.60 29.14
N ILE A 20 -16.69 3.91 29.21
CA ILE A 20 -17.49 4.85 30.01
C ILE A 20 -18.59 5.49 29.15
N ALA A 21 -18.25 5.93 27.94
CA ALA A 21 -19.13 6.70 27.07
C ALA A 21 -20.29 5.85 26.51
N ILE A 22 -20.05 4.60 26.08
CA ILE A 22 -21.12 3.77 25.50
C ILE A 22 -22.24 3.49 26.52
N PRO A 23 -21.95 3.03 27.76
CA PRO A 23 -22.99 2.90 28.78
C PRO A 23 -23.67 4.22 29.12
N HIS A 24 -22.91 5.31 29.26
CA HIS A 24 -23.48 6.62 29.55
C HIS A 24 -24.48 7.06 28.49
N VAL A 25 -24.08 7.02 27.21
CA VAL A 25 -24.92 7.45 26.08
C VAL A 25 -26.16 6.56 25.96
N TYR A 26 -26.04 5.25 26.21
CA TYR A 26 -27.21 4.36 26.21
C TYR A 26 -28.24 4.77 27.28
N ILE A 27 -27.77 5.14 28.48
CA ILE A 27 -28.63 5.56 29.59
C ILE A 27 -29.12 7.01 29.44
N SER A 28 -28.35 7.91 28.84
CA SER A 28 -28.80 9.28 28.58
C SER A 28 -29.93 9.31 27.54
N HIS A 29 -29.87 8.46 26.51
CA HIS A 29 -30.98 8.30 25.56
C HIS A 29 -32.23 7.73 26.24
N LEU A 30 -32.07 6.84 27.23
CA LEU A 30 -33.18 6.44 28.08
C LEU A 30 -33.73 7.60 28.92
N ALA A 31 -32.89 8.50 29.45
CA ALA A 31 -33.36 9.66 30.20
C ALA A 31 -34.28 10.56 29.35
N VAL A 32 -33.86 10.89 28.13
CA VAL A 32 -34.64 11.70 27.19
C VAL A 32 -35.94 11.01 26.78
N GLY A 33 -35.85 9.80 26.22
CA GLY A 33 -37.04 9.10 25.72
C GLY A 33 -37.96 8.63 26.84
N GLY A 34 -37.39 8.19 27.94
CA GLY A 34 -38.10 7.78 29.15
C GLY A 34 -38.84 8.94 29.81
N GLY A 35 -38.32 10.17 29.73
CA GLY A 35 -39.06 11.36 30.13
C GLY A 35 -40.37 11.54 29.36
N LEU A 36 -40.31 11.41 28.02
CA LEU A 36 -41.51 11.45 27.19
C LEU A 36 -42.45 10.28 27.52
N PHE A 37 -41.89 9.10 27.75
CA PHE A 37 -42.64 7.90 28.16
C PHE A 37 -43.38 8.12 29.48
N LEU A 38 -42.75 8.69 30.51
CA LEU A 38 -43.37 9.01 31.79
C LEU A 38 -44.57 9.95 31.62
N TRP A 39 -44.39 11.03 30.87
CA TRP A 39 -45.44 12.02 30.66
C TRP A 39 -46.63 11.46 29.87
N LEU A 40 -46.38 10.78 28.74
CA LEU A 40 -47.45 10.20 27.92
C LEU A 40 -48.14 9.02 28.62
N THR A 41 -47.42 8.26 29.44
CA THR A 41 -48.01 7.18 30.23
C THR A 41 -48.90 7.73 31.35
N ASP A 42 -48.55 8.86 31.98
CA ASP A 42 -49.42 9.50 32.98
C ASP A 42 -50.69 10.05 32.33
N ILE A 43 -50.58 10.67 31.14
CA ILE A 43 -51.74 11.06 30.32
C ILE A 43 -52.61 9.84 30.00
N LYS A 44 -52.00 8.73 29.59
CA LYS A 44 -52.72 7.47 29.28
C LYS A 44 -53.48 6.96 30.49
N GLY A 45 -52.87 6.95 31.68
CA GLY A 45 -53.51 6.52 32.93
C GLY A 45 -54.80 7.30 33.21
N PHE A 46 -54.77 8.62 33.01
CA PHE A 46 -55.96 9.46 33.14
C PHE A 46 -56.99 9.24 32.03
N ARG A 47 -56.56 9.14 30.77
CA ARG A 47 -57.45 8.97 29.61
C ARG A 47 -58.22 7.65 29.67
N GLU A 48 -57.56 6.60 30.17
CA GLU A 48 -58.14 5.26 30.31
C GLU A 48 -58.76 5.02 31.69
N ASN A 49 -58.72 6.03 32.57
CA ASN A 49 -59.19 5.96 33.96
C ASN A 49 -58.67 4.71 34.70
N SER A 50 -57.39 4.40 34.54
CA SER A 50 -56.76 3.16 35.01
C SER A 50 -55.83 3.42 36.21
N PRO A 51 -56.23 3.06 37.44
CA PRO A 51 -55.37 3.17 38.62
C PRO A 51 -54.13 2.27 38.53
N GLU A 52 -54.19 1.17 37.78
CA GLU A 52 -53.09 0.24 37.56
C GLU A 52 -51.91 0.90 36.81
N ILE A 53 -52.20 1.80 35.84
CA ILE A 53 -51.16 2.56 35.12
C ILE A 53 -50.45 3.53 36.07
N HIS A 54 -51.16 4.20 36.95
CA HIS A 54 -50.54 5.09 37.95
C HIS A 54 -49.72 4.29 38.97
N GLY A 55 -50.18 3.10 39.38
CA GLY A 55 -49.40 2.17 40.20
C GLY A 55 -48.12 1.68 39.51
N TYR A 56 -48.20 1.36 38.22
CA TYR A 56 -47.03 1.03 37.39
C TYR A 56 -46.04 2.19 37.33
N LEU A 57 -46.51 3.40 37.02
CA LEU A 57 -45.68 4.60 36.95
C LEU A 57 -44.91 4.84 38.23
N LYS A 58 -45.57 4.75 39.39
CA LYS A 58 -44.92 4.95 40.69
C LYS A 58 -43.72 3.99 40.91
N LYS A 59 -43.86 2.72 40.51
CA LYS A 59 -42.76 1.74 40.57
C LYS A 59 -41.70 2.01 39.50
N HIS A 60 -42.11 2.35 38.28
CA HIS A 60 -41.21 2.62 37.16
C HIS A 60 -40.35 3.87 37.41
N ILE A 61 -40.89 4.92 38.04
CA ILE A 61 -40.13 6.14 38.37
C ILE A 61 -38.94 5.83 39.29
N TRP A 62 -39.06 4.89 40.23
CA TRP A 62 -37.94 4.50 41.08
C TRP A 62 -36.80 3.83 40.29
N PHE A 63 -37.15 2.86 39.43
CA PHE A 63 -36.20 2.25 38.50
C PHE A 63 -35.53 3.30 37.61
N PHE A 64 -36.35 4.17 37.04
CA PHE A 64 -35.92 5.23 36.14
C PHE A 64 -34.95 6.19 36.83
N LEU A 65 -35.28 6.69 38.02
CA LEU A 65 -34.42 7.57 38.82
C LEU A 65 -33.07 6.95 39.13
N LEU A 66 -33.03 5.70 39.60
CA LEU A 66 -31.76 5.05 39.92
C LEU A 66 -30.87 4.87 38.69
N LEU A 67 -31.45 4.52 37.55
CA LEU A 67 -30.69 4.27 36.33
C LEU A 67 -30.24 5.59 35.66
N THR A 68 -31.14 6.55 35.45
CA THR A 68 -30.83 7.76 34.68
C THR A 68 -30.13 8.82 35.53
N MET A 69 -30.60 9.09 36.75
CA MET A 69 -30.00 10.13 37.60
C MET A 69 -28.71 9.65 38.27
N VAL A 70 -28.74 8.48 38.93
CA VAL A 70 -27.57 8.02 39.72
C VAL A 70 -26.50 7.43 38.81
N PHE A 71 -26.81 6.35 38.08
CA PHE A 71 -25.83 5.73 37.20
C PHE A 71 -25.47 6.62 36.00
N GLY A 72 -26.46 7.22 35.34
CA GLY A 72 -26.23 8.19 34.26
C GLY A 72 -25.42 9.42 34.71
N GLY A 73 -25.72 10.00 35.88
CA GLY A 73 -24.97 11.13 36.42
C GLY A 73 -23.50 10.80 36.71
N ILE A 74 -23.23 9.66 37.39
CA ILE A 74 -21.85 9.24 37.69
C ILE A 74 -21.05 8.97 36.41
N THR A 75 -21.64 8.26 35.46
CA THR A 75 -20.96 7.94 34.19
C THR A 75 -20.73 9.19 33.34
N GLY A 76 -21.63 10.19 33.39
CA GLY A 76 -21.45 11.46 32.68
C GLY A 76 -20.29 12.29 33.22
N VAL A 77 -20.17 12.38 34.55
CA VAL A 77 -18.98 12.96 35.20
C VAL A 77 -17.72 12.17 34.83
N GLY A 78 -17.83 10.83 34.76
CA GLY A 78 -16.73 9.96 34.33
C GLY A 78 -16.19 10.27 32.94
N ILE A 79 -17.07 10.63 31.99
CA ILE A 79 -16.65 11.05 30.63
C ILE A 79 -15.72 12.26 30.71
N TRP A 80 -16.09 13.28 31.48
CA TRP A 80 -15.29 14.51 31.60
C TRP A 80 -13.87 14.23 32.12
N PHE A 81 -13.73 13.37 33.12
CA PHE A 81 -12.43 12.98 33.64
C PHE A 81 -11.61 12.24 32.58
N ILE A 82 -12.18 11.24 31.91
CA ILE A 82 -11.40 10.39 31.01
C ILE A 82 -10.99 11.13 29.73
N ILE A 83 -11.87 11.94 29.13
CA ILE A 83 -11.51 12.68 27.91
C ILE A 83 -10.44 13.74 28.20
N SER A 84 -10.46 14.35 29.40
CA SER A 84 -9.46 15.33 29.81
C SER A 84 -8.07 14.72 29.99
N LEU A 85 -7.99 13.44 30.38
CA LEU A 85 -6.73 12.72 30.54
C LEU A 85 -6.22 12.13 29.21
N VAL A 86 -7.13 11.57 28.41
CA VAL A 86 -6.76 10.86 27.17
C VAL A 86 -6.58 11.81 25.97
N SER A 87 -7.38 12.88 25.87
CA SER A 87 -7.33 13.84 24.76
C SER A 87 -7.42 15.30 25.23
N PRO A 88 -6.49 15.75 26.10
CA PRO A 88 -6.55 17.08 26.73
C PRO A 88 -6.60 18.23 25.72
N ALA A 89 -5.91 18.12 24.59
CA ALA A 89 -5.90 19.17 23.57
C ALA A 89 -7.26 19.33 22.88
N ALA A 90 -7.90 18.22 22.49
CA ALA A 90 -9.22 18.25 21.88
C ALA A 90 -10.26 18.75 22.90
N THR A 91 -10.21 18.25 24.14
CA THR A 91 -11.08 18.73 25.23
C THR A 91 -10.91 20.22 25.49
N ALA A 92 -9.67 20.73 25.51
CA ALA A 92 -9.40 22.15 25.67
C ALA A 92 -10.04 22.98 24.55
N ILE A 93 -9.94 22.55 23.28
CA ILE A 93 -10.59 23.26 22.17
C ILE A 93 -12.12 23.30 22.36
N LEU A 94 -12.73 22.18 22.74
CA LEU A 94 -14.17 22.15 23.00
C LEU A 94 -14.56 23.08 24.16
N ILE A 95 -13.74 23.19 25.22
CA ILE A 95 -13.98 24.13 26.33
C ILE A 95 -13.92 25.58 25.85
N HIS A 96 -12.87 25.97 25.12
CA HIS A 96 -12.72 27.36 24.69
C HIS A 96 -13.85 27.81 23.75
N ASN A 97 -14.43 26.88 22.98
CA ASN A 97 -15.53 27.19 22.07
C ASN A 97 -16.90 27.06 22.74
N PHE A 98 -17.12 26.03 23.57
CA PHE A 98 -18.48 25.65 24.00
C PHE A 98 -18.68 25.61 25.52
N VAL A 99 -17.81 26.22 26.34
CA VAL A 99 -18.00 26.28 27.80
C VAL A 99 -19.39 26.76 28.21
N PHE A 100 -19.94 27.77 27.52
CA PHE A 100 -21.29 28.25 27.80
C PHE A 100 -22.38 27.32 27.26
N GLY A 101 -22.12 26.60 26.16
CA GLY A 101 -22.99 25.51 25.72
C GLY A 101 -23.11 24.45 26.81
N TRP A 102 -22.00 23.92 27.31
CA TRP A 102 -22.03 22.98 28.43
C TRP A 102 -22.67 23.58 29.69
N ALA A 103 -22.41 24.84 30.03
CA ALA A 103 -23.09 25.47 31.16
C ALA A 103 -24.62 25.46 31.00
N ILE A 104 -25.13 25.71 29.79
CA ILE A 104 -26.57 25.63 29.47
C ILE A 104 -27.08 24.18 29.64
N GLU A 105 -26.34 23.19 29.12
CA GLU A 105 -26.67 21.78 29.31
C GLU A 105 -26.79 21.42 30.81
N TRP A 106 -25.86 21.88 31.65
CA TRP A 106 -25.88 21.61 33.09
C TRP A 106 -27.07 22.27 33.80
N VAL A 107 -27.52 23.44 33.33
CA VAL A 107 -28.75 24.08 33.84
C VAL A 107 -29.97 23.23 33.49
N PHE A 108 -30.05 22.70 32.27
CA PHE A 108 -31.12 21.78 31.89
C PHE A 108 -31.04 20.47 32.68
N PHE A 109 -29.86 19.89 32.87
CA PHE A 109 -29.67 18.69 33.70
C PHE A 109 -30.09 18.91 35.16
N LEU A 110 -29.81 20.07 35.74
CA LEU A 110 -30.30 20.41 37.07
C LEU A 110 -31.84 20.51 37.09
N GLY A 111 -32.42 21.16 36.09
CA GLY A 111 -33.88 21.24 35.92
C GLY A 111 -34.52 19.86 35.79
N GLU A 112 -33.89 18.96 35.03
CA GLU A 112 -34.25 17.57 34.88
C GLU A 112 -34.28 16.85 36.24
N ILE A 113 -33.18 16.91 37.01
CA ILE A 113 -33.09 16.28 38.33
C ILE A 113 -34.19 16.80 39.28
N VAL A 114 -34.35 18.12 39.36
CA VAL A 114 -35.34 18.74 40.25
C VAL A 114 -36.76 18.30 39.86
N ALA A 115 -37.08 18.31 38.56
CA ALA A 115 -38.37 17.86 38.07
C ALA A 115 -38.60 16.37 38.40
N LEU A 116 -37.59 15.51 38.23
CA LEU A 116 -37.70 14.08 38.52
C LEU A 116 -37.92 13.81 40.01
N LEU A 117 -37.18 14.49 40.89
CA LEU A 117 -37.30 14.34 42.34
C LEU A 117 -38.68 14.81 42.84
N ILE A 118 -39.17 15.94 42.34
CA ILE A 118 -40.53 16.41 42.64
C ILE A 118 -41.55 15.39 42.13
N TYR A 119 -41.38 14.92 40.90
CA TYR A 119 -42.28 13.93 40.30
C TYR A 119 -42.34 12.64 41.12
N HIS A 120 -41.20 12.15 41.60
CA HIS A 120 -41.09 10.94 42.40
C HIS A 120 -41.66 11.12 43.82
N TYR A 121 -41.14 12.07 44.59
CA TYR A 121 -41.46 12.19 46.02
C TYR A 121 -42.83 12.83 46.28
N GLN A 122 -43.36 13.63 45.35
CA GLN A 122 -44.65 14.28 45.49
C GLN A 122 -45.74 13.65 44.61
N TYR A 123 -45.48 12.48 44.01
CA TYR A 123 -46.37 11.84 43.03
C TYR A 123 -47.85 11.76 43.48
N ASP A 124 -48.08 11.33 44.73
CA ASP A 124 -49.42 11.15 45.30
C ASP A 124 -50.03 12.45 45.87
N LYS A 125 -49.20 13.47 46.12
CA LYS A 125 -49.59 14.74 46.75
C LYS A 125 -49.93 15.82 45.73
N MET A 126 -49.45 15.68 44.50
CA MET A 126 -49.69 16.65 43.43
C MET A 126 -51.05 16.47 42.77
N SER A 127 -51.70 17.59 42.43
CA SER A 127 -52.85 17.57 41.52
C SER A 127 -52.45 17.07 40.13
N ARG A 128 -53.40 16.50 39.38
CA ARG A 128 -53.19 16.05 37.99
C ARG A 128 -52.45 17.07 37.13
N LYS A 129 -52.89 18.34 37.18
CA LYS A 129 -52.32 19.42 36.36
C LYS A 129 -50.86 19.69 36.75
N ALA A 130 -50.55 19.67 38.05
CA ALA A 130 -49.17 19.84 38.52
C ALA A 130 -48.31 18.65 38.11
N ARG A 131 -48.80 17.42 38.28
CA ARG A 131 -48.06 16.21 37.95
C ARG A 131 -47.69 16.12 36.47
N LEU A 132 -48.65 16.36 35.57
CA LEU A 132 -48.41 16.38 34.12
C LEU A 132 -47.46 17.51 33.70
N ARG A 133 -47.50 18.67 34.35
CA ARG A 133 -46.55 19.76 34.09
C ARG A 133 -45.14 19.38 34.50
N ILE A 134 -44.95 18.82 35.70
CA ILE A 134 -43.62 18.43 36.19
C ILE A 134 -43.03 17.31 35.33
N SER A 135 -43.80 16.29 34.95
CA SER A 135 -43.30 15.24 34.05
C SER A 135 -42.96 15.76 32.64
N PHE A 136 -43.73 16.74 32.14
CA PHE A 136 -43.40 17.38 30.87
C PHE A 136 -42.14 18.23 30.97
N LEU A 137 -41.98 18.98 32.07
CA LEU A 137 -40.75 19.76 32.32
C LEU A 137 -39.53 18.87 32.42
N TYR A 138 -39.64 17.69 33.06
CA TYR A 138 -38.57 16.68 33.03
C TYR A 138 -38.18 16.32 31.60
N PHE A 139 -39.15 15.90 30.77
CA PHE A 139 -38.90 15.56 29.37
C PHE A 139 -38.28 16.72 28.60
N LEU A 140 -38.83 17.93 28.75
CA LEU A 140 -38.35 19.12 28.07
C LEU A 140 -36.90 19.41 28.44
N PHE A 141 -36.55 19.37 29.73
CA PHE A 141 -35.18 19.60 30.18
C PHE A 141 -34.22 18.52 29.69
N ALA A 142 -34.58 17.23 29.79
CA ALA A 142 -33.76 16.15 29.26
C ALA A 142 -33.53 16.29 27.74
N TRP A 143 -34.58 16.61 26.98
CA TRP A 143 -34.47 16.83 25.55
C TRP A 143 -33.65 18.08 25.22
N LEU A 144 -33.78 19.18 25.99
CA LEU A 144 -32.96 20.38 25.82
C LEU A 144 -31.48 20.15 26.16
N SER A 145 -31.16 19.29 27.14
CA SER A 145 -29.78 18.84 27.36
C SER A 145 -29.22 18.16 26.11
N MET A 146 -30.01 17.27 25.47
CA MET A 146 -29.63 16.62 24.22
C MET A 146 -29.47 17.63 23.06
N VAL A 147 -30.38 18.60 22.93
CA VAL A 147 -30.28 19.69 21.93
C VAL A 147 -28.92 20.39 22.03
N VAL A 148 -28.42 20.62 23.24
CA VAL A 148 -27.16 21.32 23.45
C VAL A 148 -25.95 20.43 23.18
N ILE A 149 -25.90 19.22 23.74
CA ILE A 149 -24.73 18.35 23.61
C ILE A 149 -24.51 17.83 22.17
N VAL A 150 -25.59 17.68 21.40
CA VAL A 150 -25.53 17.26 19.99
C VAL A 150 -24.73 18.26 19.15
N GLY A 151 -24.93 19.57 19.37
CA GLY A 151 -24.13 20.62 18.70
C GLY A 151 -22.63 20.48 18.93
N ILE A 152 -22.24 20.11 20.16
CA ILE A 152 -20.83 19.99 20.56
C ILE A 152 -20.21 18.67 20.04
N ILE A 153 -20.96 17.57 20.06
CA ILE A 153 -20.45 16.26 19.61
C ILE A 153 -20.33 16.21 18.08
N ASP A 154 -21.32 16.72 17.36
CA ASP A 154 -21.33 16.69 15.89
C ASP A 154 -20.30 17.63 15.29
N PHE A 155 -19.98 18.73 16.00
CA PHE A 155 -18.89 19.63 15.65
C PHE A 155 -17.56 18.89 15.43
N MET A 156 -17.30 17.84 16.21
CA MET A 156 -16.07 17.05 16.06
C MET A 156 -16.01 16.29 14.73
N LEU A 157 -17.16 15.89 14.18
CA LEU A 157 -17.29 15.14 12.93
C LEU A 157 -17.38 16.09 11.73
N THR A 158 -18.17 17.16 11.86
CA THR A 158 -18.39 18.16 10.81
C THR A 158 -18.30 19.55 11.43
N PRO A 159 -17.13 20.18 11.55
CA PRO A 159 -17.04 21.54 12.10
C PRO A 159 -17.59 22.62 11.16
N GLY A 160 -17.74 22.33 9.86
CA GLY A 160 -18.30 23.26 8.89
C GLY A 160 -17.54 24.58 8.81
N ASP A 161 -18.29 25.67 8.68
CA ASP A 161 -17.77 27.04 8.49
C ASP A 161 -16.92 27.53 9.67
N TRP A 162 -17.02 26.89 10.85
CA TRP A 162 -16.18 27.21 12.01
C TRP A 162 -14.68 27.08 11.70
N LEU A 163 -14.29 26.22 10.75
CA LEU A 163 -12.88 26.10 10.34
C LEU A 163 -12.31 27.43 9.85
N GLU A 164 -13.16 28.30 9.29
CA GLU A 164 -12.82 29.63 8.80
C GLU A 164 -13.18 30.71 9.82
N THR A 165 -14.42 30.72 10.32
CA THR A 165 -14.96 31.84 11.13
C THR A 165 -14.50 31.82 12.58
N ARG A 166 -14.29 30.62 13.15
CA ARG A 166 -14.06 30.40 14.60
C ARG A 166 -15.21 30.89 15.49
N GLU A 167 -16.39 31.13 14.92
CA GLU A 167 -17.55 31.64 15.64
C GLU A 167 -18.37 30.54 16.30
N PHE A 168 -18.93 30.83 17.49
CA PHE A 168 -19.67 29.85 18.30
C PHE A 168 -20.81 29.17 17.52
N TRP A 169 -21.63 29.96 16.83
CA TRP A 169 -22.85 29.46 16.19
C TRP A 169 -22.58 28.61 14.95
N ASP A 170 -21.52 28.91 14.22
CA ASP A 170 -21.13 28.13 13.04
C ASP A 170 -20.62 26.74 13.45
N GLY A 171 -19.92 26.66 14.59
CA GLY A 171 -19.52 25.39 15.17
C GLY A 171 -20.67 24.62 15.81
N PHE A 172 -21.59 25.33 16.49
CA PHE A 172 -22.74 24.71 17.18
C PHE A 172 -23.80 24.18 16.20
N PHE A 173 -24.22 24.99 15.22
CA PHE A 173 -25.18 24.62 14.18
C PHE A 173 -24.48 24.09 12.92
N ASN A 174 -23.58 23.15 13.15
CA ASN A 174 -22.78 22.57 12.09
C ASN A 174 -23.62 21.70 11.13
N PRO A 175 -23.07 21.28 9.96
CA PRO A 175 -23.85 20.65 8.90
C PRO A 175 -24.66 19.41 9.32
N THR A 176 -24.18 18.65 10.32
CA THR A 176 -24.86 17.43 10.77
C THR A 176 -25.69 17.58 12.03
N TYR A 177 -25.71 18.76 12.64
CA TYR A 177 -26.44 19.05 13.88
C TYR A 177 -27.93 18.65 13.81
N TRP A 178 -28.67 19.21 12.84
CA TRP A 178 -30.10 18.96 12.71
C TRP A 178 -30.43 17.49 12.43
N PRO A 179 -29.85 16.84 11.41
CA PRO A 179 -30.14 15.44 11.17
C PRO A 179 -29.77 14.54 12.36
N SER A 180 -28.64 14.79 13.02
CA SER A 180 -28.21 14.04 14.21
C SER A 180 -29.16 14.23 15.39
N LEU A 181 -29.63 15.46 15.65
CA LEU A 181 -30.59 15.75 16.72
C LEU A 181 -31.90 14.96 16.53
N PHE A 182 -32.45 14.97 15.33
CA PHE A 182 -33.67 14.21 15.03
C PHE A 182 -33.41 12.70 15.12
N PHE A 183 -32.30 12.23 14.55
CA PHE A 183 -31.92 10.82 14.59
C PHE A 183 -31.78 10.32 16.05
N ARG A 184 -31.02 11.02 16.89
CA ARG A 184 -30.84 10.70 18.32
C ARG A 184 -32.14 10.80 19.12
N SER A 185 -33.02 11.75 18.80
CA SER A 185 -34.35 11.85 19.41
C SER A 185 -35.18 10.58 19.14
N PHE A 186 -35.22 10.09 17.90
CA PHE A 186 -35.98 8.88 17.58
C PHE A 186 -35.36 7.61 18.17
N ILE A 187 -34.02 7.54 18.27
CA ILE A 187 -33.32 6.46 19.01
C ILE A 187 -33.74 6.47 20.48
N ALA A 188 -33.73 7.64 21.12
CA ALA A 188 -34.12 7.79 22.51
C ALA A 188 -35.55 7.30 22.75
N PHE A 189 -36.49 7.64 21.85
CA PHE A 189 -37.87 7.17 21.94
C PHE A 189 -37.98 5.64 21.78
N THR A 190 -37.21 5.04 20.88
CA THR A 190 -37.14 3.57 20.76
C THR A 190 -36.62 2.94 22.06
N PHE A 191 -35.55 3.48 22.66
CA PHE A 191 -35.00 2.97 23.91
C PHE A 191 -35.95 3.10 25.10
N ALA A 192 -36.81 4.13 25.12
CA ALA A 192 -37.86 4.23 26.12
C ALA A 192 -38.79 2.99 26.12
N GLY A 193 -39.15 2.50 24.93
CA GLY A 193 -39.92 1.27 24.77
C GLY A 193 -39.16 0.03 25.23
N LEU A 194 -37.88 -0.07 24.87
CA LEU A 194 -36.98 -1.16 25.25
C LEU A 194 -36.91 -1.31 26.78
N PHE A 195 -36.59 -0.23 27.48
CA PHE A 195 -36.50 -0.25 28.95
C PHE A 195 -37.86 -0.32 29.64
N GLY A 196 -38.92 0.18 29.00
CA GLY A 196 -40.30 -0.01 29.46
C GLY A 196 -40.69 -1.49 29.59
N TYR A 197 -40.15 -2.38 28.73
CA TYR A 197 -40.35 -3.82 28.88
C TYR A 197 -39.77 -4.36 30.20
N VAL A 198 -38.59 -3.89 30.61
CA VAL A 198 -37.90 -4.37 31.81
C VAL A 198 -38.84 -4.28 33.02
N THR A 199 -39.40 -3.09 33.27
CA THR A 199 -40.31 -2.88 34.40
C THR A 199 -41.68 -3.50 34.21
N THR A 200 -42.16 -3.59 32.97
CA THR A 200 -43.47 -4.19 32.65
C THR A 200 -43.52 -5.68 32.99
N LEU A 201 -42.41 -6.41 32.85
CA LEU A 201 -42.38 -7.85 33.13
C LEU A 201 -42.46 -8.23 34.62
N PHE A 202 -42.29 -7.26 35.53
CA PHE A 202 -42.49 -7.44 36.96
C PHE A 202 -43.95 -7.23 37.40
N LEU A 203 -44.86 -6.90 36.48
CA LEU A 203 -46.30 -6.82 36.77
C LEU A 203 -46.89 -8.22 36.95
N GLU A 204 -47.62 -8.43 38.04
CA GLU A 204 -48.23 -9.71 38.39
C GLU A 204 -49.45 -10.02 37.49
N ASP A 205 -50.34 -9.04 37.33
CA ASP A 205 -51.56 -9.20 36.51
C ASP A 205 -51.22 -9.41 35.03
N ARG A 206 -51.64 -10.56 34.49
CA ARG A 206 -51.31 -10.99 33.12
C ARG A 206 -51.93 -10.09 32.06
N ALA A 207 -53.19 -9.71 32.23
CA ALA A 207 -53.91 -8.93 31.22
C ALA A 207 -53.35 -7.51 31.13
N PHE A 208 -53.11 -6.87 32.27
CA PHE A 208 -52.46 -5.58 32.38
C PHE A 208 -51.03 -5.60 31.88
N ARG A 209 -50.24 -6.63 32.25
CA ARG A 209 -48.89 -6.82 31.71
C ARG A 209 -48.90 -6.87 30.18
N GLN A 210 -49.79 -7.65 29.58
CA GLN A 210 -49.86 -7.74 28.11
C GLN A 210 -50.26 -6.41 27.44
N ARG A 211 -51.17 -5.64 28.07
CA ARG A 211 -51.52 -4.30 27.61
C ARG A 211 -50.31 -3.36 27.64
N MET A 212 -49.52 -3.41 28.71
CA MET A 212 -48.31 -2.59 28.85
C MET A 212 -47.18 -3.06 27.93
N VAL A 213 -47.02 -4.37 27.70
CA VAL A 213 -46.09 -4.92 26.70
C VAL A 213 -46.45 -4.37 25.32
N SER A 214 -47.72 -4.45 24.91
CA SER A 214 -48.16 -3.89 23.62
C SER A 214 -47.91 -2.37 23.53
N TYR A 215 -48.09 -1.65 24.63
CA TYR A 215 -47.76 -0.22 24.69
C TYR A 215 -46.26 0.03 24.49
N CYS A 216 -45.37 -0.70 25.17
CA CYS A 216 -43.92 -0.63 24.97
C CYS A 216 -43.50 -1.03 23.54
N THR A 217 -44.16 -2.00 22.90
CA THR A 217 -43.92 -2.35 21.49
C THR A 217 -44.20 -1.18 20.56
N LYS A 218 -45.25 -0.38 20.83
CA LYS A 218 -45.53 0.82 20.02
C LYS A 218 -44.43 1.88 20.14
N TRP A 219 -43.77 1.97 21.29
CA TRP A 219 -42.60 2.83 21.48
C TRP A 219 -41.36 2.33 20.73
N LEU A 220 -41.24 1.03 20.45
CA LEU A 220 -40.22 0.55 19.52
C LEU A 220 -40.55 0.90 18.06
N LEU A 221 -41.82 0.70 17.65
CA LEU A 221 -42.21 0.75 16.24
C LEU A 221 -42.50 2.16 15.72
N TYR A 222 -43.20 3.01 16.48
CA TYR A 222 -43.62 4.32 15.96
C TYR A 222 -42.45 5.28 15.71
N PRO A 223 -41.40 5.34 16.53
CA PRO A 223 -40.24 6.17 16.23
C PRO A 223 -39.52 5.79 14.94
N LEU A 224 -39.69 4.56 14.41
CA LEU A 224 -39.09 4.16 13.13
C LEU A 224 -39.48 5.07 11.97
N LEU A 225 -40.71 5.61 11.99
CA LEU A 225 -41.21 6.51 10.95
C LEU A 225 -40.36 7.78 10.85
N GLY A 226 -39.77 8.22 11.96
CA GLY A 226 -38.82 9.34 12.00
C GLY A 226 -37.35 8.90 11.94
N LEU A 227 -37.02 7.74 12.53
CA LEU A 227 -35.67 7.22 12.59
C LEU A 227 -35.07 6.96 11.20
N ILE A 228 -35.82 6.30 10.30
CA ILE A 228 -35.35 5.97 8.96
C ILE A 228 -35.02 7.23 8.12
N PRO A 229 -35.95 8.20 7.96
CA PRO A 229 -35.64 9.40 7.18
C PRO A 229 -34.57 10.28 7.83
N SER A 230 -34.52 10.37 9.17
CA SER A 230 -33.45 11.13 9.85
C SER A 230 -32.09 10.45 9.74
N ALA A 231 -32.02 9.11 9.75
CA ALA A 231 -30.79 8.36 9.47
C ALA A 231 -30.28 8.61 8.05
N ALA A 232 -31.18 8.56 7.06
CA ALA A 232 -30.83 8.87 5.67
C ALA A 232 -30.35 10.32 5.53
N TRP A 233 -31.05 11.27 6.15
CA TRP A 233 -30.63 12.68 6.16
C TRP A 233 -29.25 12.85 6.82
N TYR A 234 -28.99 12.18 7.95
CA TYR A 234 -27.69 12.22 8.60
C TYR A 234 -26.58 11.65 7.71
N PHE A 235 -26.80 10.50 7.08
CA PHE A 235 -25.83 9.88 6.18
C PHE A 235 -25.45 10.83 5.03
N TYR A 236 -26.43 11.47 4.37
CA TYR A 236 -26.13 12.37 3.25
C TYR A 236 -25.63 13.75 3.66
N ALA A 237 -25.83 14.16 4.92
CA ALA A 237 -25.25 15.39 5.47
C ALA A 237 -23.75 15.23 5.81
N VAL A 238 -23.27 13.99 5.98
CA VAL A 238 -21.85 13.71 6.19
C VAL A 238 -21.07 13.85 4.86
N PRO A 239 -19.95 14.61 4.85
CA PRO A 239 -19.15 14.82 3.65
C PRO A 239 -18.73 13.51 2.95
N PRO A 240 -18.62 13.47 1.61
CA PRO A 240 -18.21 12.28 0.88
C PRO A 240 -16.90 11.67 1.38
N GLU A 241 -15.91 12.49 1.71
CA GLU A 241 -14.58 12.06 2.16
C GLU A 241 -14.65 11.32 3.51
N VAL A 242 -15.55 11.78 4.40
CA VAL A 242 -15.82 11.15 5.70
C VAL A 242 -16.55 9.82 5.51
N ARG A 243 -17.45 9.73 4.52
CA ARG A 243 -18.16 8.49 4.19
C ARG A 243 -17.24 7.44 3.57
N GLU A 244 -16.33 7.85 2.69
CA GLU A 244 -15.32 6.98 2.06
C GLU A 244 -14.43 6.32 3.13
N VAL A 245 -13.92 7.12 4.09
CA VAL A 245 -13.16 6.59 5.23
C VAL A 245 -13.98 5.59 6.06
N ALA A 246 -15.23 5.92 6.33
CA ALA A 246 -16.11 5.10 7.16
C ALA A 246 -16.45 3.76 6.49
N PHE A 247 -16.80 3.75 5.22
CA PHE A 247 -17.43 2.58 4.59
C PHE A 247 -16.57 1.86 3.55
N GLU A 248 -15.53 2.50 3.02
CA GLU A 248 -14.76 1.95 1.89
C GLU A 248 -13.29 1.70 2.27
N MET A 249 -12.62 2.67 2.91
CA MET A 249 -11.18 2.56 3.18
C MET A 249 -10.82 1.69 4.38
N ASN A 250 -11.69 1.65 5.41
CA ASN A 250 -11.44 0.89 6.63
C ASN A 250 -12.28 -0.39 6.69
N LYS A 251 -11.65 -1.52 6.35
CA LYS A 251 -12.30 -2.84 6.41
C LYS A 251 -12.79 -3.23 7.81
N LEU A 252 -12.23 -2.66 8.89
CA LEU A 252 -12.71 -2.90 10.26
C LEU A 252 -14.12 -2.36 10.47
N THR A 253 -14.54 -1.31 9.73
CA THR A 253 -15.88 -0.76 9.86
C THR A 253 -16.95 -1.75 9.40
N GLY A 254 -16.65 -2.61 8.42
CA GLY A 254 -17.60 -3.59 7.90
C GLY A 254 -18.17 -4.52 8.99
N MET A 255 -17.33 -4.96 9.93
CA MET A 255 -17.78 -5.78 11.06
C MET A 255 -18.78 -5.03 11.96
N TRP A 256 -18.49 -3.77 12.29
CA TRP A 256 -19.35 -2.94 13.14
C TRP A 256 -20.65 -2.53 12.46
N VAL A 257 -20.63 -2.30 11.15
CA VAL A 257 -21.84 -2.11 10.34
C VAL A 257 -22.71 -3.35 10.39
N ASN A 258 -22.12 -4.54 10.23
CA ASN A 258 -22.84 -5.80 10.35
C ASN A 258 -23.44 -6.00 11.75
N TYR A 259 -22.71 -5.65 12.82
CA TYR A 259 -23.24 -5.68 14.18
C TYR A 259 -24.39 -4.69 14.39
N LEU A 260 -24.30 -3.48 13.85
CA LEU A 260 -25.36 -2.48 13.94
C LEU A 260 -26.63 -2.96 13.22
N VAL A 261 -26.50 -3.50 12.02
CA VAL A 261 -27.63 -4.07 11.24
C VAL A 261 -28.23 -5.27 11.97
N ALA A 262 -27.40 -6.21 12.42
CA ALA A 262 -27.86 -7.38 13.17
C ALA A 262 -28.59 -6.99 14.48
N ALA A 263 -28.02 -6.05 15.25
CA ALA A 263 -28.65 -5.54 16.47
C ALA A 263 -29.99 -4.87 16.17
N THR A 264 -30.10 -4.10 15.09
CA THR A 264 -31.34 -3.47 14.64
C THR A 264 -32.42 -4.53 14.38
N VAL A 265 -32.09 -5.54 13.57
CA VAL A 265 -33.01 -6.64 13.25
C VAL A 265 -33.44 -7.39 14.52
N LEU A 266 -32.49 -7.71 15.40
CA LEU A 266 -32.75 -8.39 16.67
C LEU A 266 -33.68 -7.59 17.59
N ILE A 267 -33.50 -6.26 17.71
CA ILE A 267 -34.36 -5.41 18.53
C ILE A 267 -35.82 -5.52 18.09
N PHE A 268 -36.08 -5.46 16.77
CA PHE A 268 -37.45 -5.55 16.24
C PHE A 268 -38.03 -6.97 16.31
N LEU A 269 -37.24 -8.00 16.00
CA LEU A 269 -37.68 -9.39 16.14
C LEU A 269 -38.02 -9.73 17.58
N LEU A 270 -37.16 -9.35 18.54
CA LEU A 270 -37.42 -9.55 19.96
C LEU A 270 -38.62 -8.71 20.42
N GLY A 271 -38.83 -7.49 19.91
CA GLY A 271 -40.05 -6.72 20.16
C GLY A 271 -41.34 -7.41 19.68
N ILE A 272 -41.29 -8.08 18.52
CA ILE A 272 -42.40 -8.89 18.00
C ILE A 272 -42.64 -10.12 18.89
N VAL A 273 -41.58 -10.84 19.27
CA VAL A 273 -41.65 -11.99 20.19
C VAL A 273 -42.23 -11.56 21.53
N MET A 274 -41.78 -10.43 22.08
CA MET A 274 -42.29 -9.83 23.30
C MET A 274 -43.80 -9.59 23.22
N SER A 275 -44.25 -8.99 22.12
CA SER A 275 -45.66 -8.64 21.91
C SER A 275 -46.59 -9.83 21.66
N ASN A 276 -46.08 -10.94 21.10
CA ASN A 276 -46.89 -12.10 20.71
C ASN A 276 -46.76 -13.30 21.66
N SER A 277 -45.71 -13.37 22.46
CA SER A 277 -45.50 -14.47 23.39
C SER A 277 -46.53 -14.45 24.53
N LYS A 278 -47.14 -15.62 24.78
CA LYS A 278 -48.02 -15.85 25.93
C LYS A 278 -47.28 -16.33 27.17
N SER A 279 -45.98 -16.68 27.04
CA SER A 279 -45.13 -17.24 28.08
C SER A 279 -44.25 -16.16 28.71
N LEU A 280 -44.38 -15.98 30.03
CA LEU A 280 -43.60 -15.01 30.79
C LEU A 280 -42.10 -15.36 30.77
N SER A 281 -41.73 -16.64 30.76
CA SER A 281 -40.33 -17.07 30.70
C SER A 281 -39.67 -16.66 29.39
N ILE A 282 -40.39 -16.79 28.26
CA ILE A 282 -39.90 -16.34 26.95
C ILE A 282 -39.77 -14.82 26.93
N GLN A 283 -40.74 -14.08 27.48
CA GLN A 283 -40.67 -12.62 27.57
C GLN A 283 -39.49 -12.16 28.44
N ARG A 284 -39.25 -12.80 29.59
CA ARG A 284 -38.10 -12.51 30.46
C ARG A 284 -36.78 -12.78 29.76
N LEU A 285 -36.65 -13.93 29.10
CA LEU A 285 -35.46 -14.25 28.33
C LEU A 285 -35.22 -13.23 27.22
N ALA A 286 -36.26 -12.87 26.46
CA ALA A 286 -36.17 -11.88 25.39
C ALA A 286 -35.71 -10.50 25.90
N VAL A 287 -36.20 -10.02 27.05
CA VAL A 287 -35.74 -8.75 27.65
C VAL A 287 -34.30 -8.80 28.13
N VAL A 288 -33.87 -9.91 28.75
CA VAL A 288 -32.48 -10.11 29.18
C VAL A 288 -31.52 -10.04 28.00
N VAL A 289 -31.95 -10.50 26.81
CA VAL A 289 -31.17 -10.39 25.57
C VAL A 289 -31.28 -8.98 24.96
N LEU A 290 -32.46 -8.36 25.01
CA LEU A 290 -32.74 -7.09 24.35
C LEU A 290 -31.91 -5.91 24.92
N VAL A 291 -31.65 -5.89 26.23
CA VAL A 291 -30.86 -4.82 26.88
C VAL A 291 -29.39 -4.82 26.39
N PRO A 292 -28.64 -5.94 26.44
CA PRO A 292 -27.32 -6.03 25.83
C PRO A 292 -27.31 -5.74 24.32
N VAL A 293 -28.33 -6.17 23.57
CA VAL A 293 -28.42 -5.86 22.13
C VAL A 293 -28.59 -4.36 21.90
N GLY A 294 -29.37 -3.65 22.73
CA GLY A 294 -29.49 -2.19 22.67
C GLY A 294 -28.16 -1.49 22.99
N LEU A 295 -27.41 -1.98 23.98
CA LEU A 295 -26.06 -1.48 24.28
C LEU A 295 -25.08 -1.74 23.13
N MET A 296 -25.12 -2.93 22.52
CA MET A 296 -24.31 -3.29 21.35
C MET A 296 -24.65 -2.40 20.15
N TRP A 297 -25.94 -2.09 19.94
CA TRP A 297 -26.38 -1.16 18.91
C TRP A 297 -25.77 0.23 19.12
N MET A 298 -25.85 0.75 20.36
CA MET A 298 -25.27 2.06 20.69
C MET A 298 -23.74 2.06 20.56
N GLY A 299 -23.08 0.99 21.00
CA GLY A 299 -21.64 0.82 20.85
C GLY A 299 -21.19 0.77 19.39
N GLY A 300 -21.91 0.03 18.55
CA GLY A 300 -21.65 -0.02 17.10
C GLY A 300 -21.80 1.35 16.44
N PHE A 301 -22.85 2.10 16.80
CA PHE A 301 -23.07 3.46 16.28
C PHE A 301 -21.95 4.43 16.70
N GLU A 302 -21.58 4.46 17.98
CA GLU A 302 -20.51 5.36 18.47
C GLU A 302 -19.14 4.96 17.91
N TYR A 303 -18.87 3.67 17.67
CA TYR A 303 -17.65 3.22 16.99
C TYR A 303 -17.59 3.70 15.54
N ILE A 304 -18.70 3.57 14.78
CA ILE A 304 -18.78 4.07 13.40
C ILE A 304 -18.57 5.59 13.40
N ARG A 305 -19.21 6.33 14.31
CA ARG A 305 -18.98 7.79 14.43
C ARG A 305 -17.52 8.14 14.70
N GLU A 306 -16.85 7.41 15.59
CA GLU A 306 -15.43 7.60 15.92
C GLU A 306 -14.52 7.31 14.74
N ILE A 307 -14.78 6.26 13.96
CA ILE A 307 -13.93 5.90 12.82
C ILE A 307 -14.16 6.83 11.62
N SER A 308 -15.39 7.30 11.39
CA SER A 308 -15.72 8.18 10.28
C SER A 308 -14.88 9.46 10.26
N ARG A 309 -14.58 10.03 11.44
CA ARG A 309 -13.78 11.26 11.54
C ARG A 309 -12.27 11.06 11.38
N LYS A 310 -11.78 9.81 11.33
CA LYS A 310 -10.34 9.55 11.16
C LYS A 310 -9.85 10.13 9.83
N PRO A 311 -8.62 10.67 9.77
CA PRO A 311 -7.54 10.58 10.77
C PRO A 311 -7.63 11.63 11.90
N TYR A 312 -8.72 12.40 11.96
CA TYR A 312 -8.89 13.51 12.89
C TYR A 312 -9.59 13.11 14.20
N VAL A 313 -9.32 13.89 15.24
CA VAL A 313 -10.20 13.98 16.42
C VAL A 313 -11.20 15.12 16.26
N LEU A 314 -10.80 16.20 15.55
CA LEU A 314 -11.65 17.30 15.09
C LEU A 314 -11.41 17.48 13.59
N PHE A 315 -12.40 17.10 12.78
CA PHE A 315 -12.26 16.96 11.33
C PHE A 315 -11.67 18.20 10.66
N GLY A 316 -10.60 18.03 9.88
CA GLY A 316 -9.94 19.12 9.15
C GLY A 316 -9.10 20.08 10.00
N TYR A 317 -9.10 19.98 11.34
CA TYR A 317 -8.38 20.89 12.23
C TYR A 317 -7.29 20.20 13.06
N MET A 318 -7.59 19.05 13.69
CA MET A 318 -6.68 18.38 14.61
C MET A 318 -6.68 16.86 14.39
N TYR A 319 -5.49 16.30 14.17
CA TYR A 319 -5.29 14.87 14.00
C TYR A 319 -5.57 14.09 15.30
N SER A 320 -5.76 12.77 15.20
CA SER A 320 -6.05 11.91 16.36
C SER A 320 -4.95 11.91 17.41
N ASN A 321 -3.71 12.21 17.03
CA ASN A 321 -2.56 12.42 17.92
C ASN A 321 -2.50 13.82 18.54
N SER A 322 -3.57 14.62 18.41
CA SER A 322 -3.68 15.98 18.95
C SER A 322 -2.74 17.02 18.32
N ILE A 323 -2.15 16.74 17.16
CA ILE A 323 -1.39 17.71 16.38
C ILE A 323 -2.35 18.52 15.49
N LEU A 324 -2.17 19.84 15.44
CA LEU A 324 -2.95 20.71 14.55
C LEU A 324 -2.49 20.52 13.11
N LYS A 325 -3.45 20.46 12.18
CA LYS A 325 -3.16 20.37 10.74
C LYS A 325 -2.29 21.54 10.26
N ALA A 326 -2.49 22.72 10.83
CA ALA A 326 -1.73 23.92 10.50
C ALA A 326 -0.25 23.85 10.91
N ASP A 327 0.11 23.03 11.91
CA ASP A 327 1.48 22.93 12.41
C ASP A 327 2.32 21.90 11.63
N ALA A 328 1.69 21.11 10.73
CA ALA A 328 2.33 19.99 10.04
C ALA A 328 3.62 20.40 9.29
N ALA A 329 3.59 21.50 8.54
CA ALA A 329 4.77 21.96 7.80
C ALA A 329 5.92 22.36 8.72
N ARG A 330 5.60 23.04 9.82
CA ARG A 330 6.59 23.47 10.82
C ARG A 330 7.20 22.27 11.55
N ILE A 331 6.40 21.27 11.89
CA ILE A 331 6.88 20.05 12.56
C ILE A 331 7.81 19.25 11.64
N ASN A 332 7.48 19.14 10.34
CA ASN A 332 8.35 18.47 9.37
C ASN A 332 9.69 19.18 9.18
N GLU A 333 9.74 20.51 9.39
CA GLU A 333 10.97 21.30 9.27
C GLU A 333 11.79 21.32 10.57
N GLU A 334 11.15 21.53 11.72
CA GLU A 334 11.85 21.72 13.00
C GLU A 334 11.98 20.46 13.86
N GLY A 335 11.14 19.45 13.62
CA GLY A 335 11.06 18.19 14.39
C GLY A 335 9.99 18.19 15.48
N VAL A 336 9.33 17.05 15.66
CA VAL A 336 8.26 16.85 16.67
C VAL A 336 8.81 16.85 18.09
N LEU A 337 9.99 16.27 18.31
CA LEU A 337 10.64 16.18 19.62
C LEU A 337 11.05 17.57 20.11
N LYS A 338 11.63 18.38 19.24
CA LYS A 338 12.03 19.76 19.54
C LYS A 338 10.84 20.65 19.90
N LEU A 339 9.70 20.45 19.25
CA LEU A 339 8.50 21.26 19.44
C LEU A 339 7.60 20.75 20.59
N ALA A 340 7.76 19.49 21.00
CA ALA A 340 7.00 18.90 22.09
C ALA A 340 7.46 19.44 23.45
N LYS A 341 6.56 20.13 24.17
CA LYS A 341 6.86 20.70 25.50
C LYS A 341 7.11 19.65 26.59
N TRP A 342 6.61 18.44 26.37
CA TRP A 342 6.62 17.34 27.33
C TRP A 342 7.33 16.11 26.76
N SER A 343 8.46 16.34 26.08
CA SER A 343 9.39 15.28 25.68
C SER A 343 10.62 15.30 26.59
N ALA A 344 11.12 14.13 26.95
CA ALA A 344 12.40 14.02 27.65
C ALA A 344 13.61 14.22 26.70
N ILE A 345 13.38 14.08 25.38
CA ILE A 345 14.38 14.15 24.32
C ILE A 345 13.96 15.22 23.31
N ASP A 346 14.84 16.16 23.00
CA ASP A 346 14.59 17.25 22.05
C ASP A 346 15.27 17.05 20.69
N HIS A 347 16.29 16.18 20.61
CA HIS A 347 16.97 15.82 19.37
C HIS A 347 17.40 14.35 19.34
N VAL A 348 17.41 13.78 18.13
CA VAL A 348 17.89 12.41 17.89
C VAL A 348 19.42 12.39 17.82
N THR A 349 20.03 11.43 18.49
CA THR A 349 21.45 11.09 18.44
C THR A 349 21.61 9.60 18.16
N ASP A 350 22.82 9.17 17.80
CA ASP A 350 23.08 7.74 17.58
C ASP A 350 22.94 6.92 18.87
N ASP A 351 23.19 7.51 20.05
CA ASP A 351 23.09 6.85 21.34
C ASP A 351 21.65 6.72 21.86
N ASN A 352 20.75 7.62 21.46
CA ASN A 352 19.37 7.68 21.98
C ASN A 352 18.31 7.20 20.98
N LEU A 353 18.69 6.63 19.84
CA LEU A 353 17.80 6.38 18.70
C LEU A 353 16.50 5.64 19.07
N VAL A 354 16.59 4.60 19.90
CA VAL A 354 15.43 3.81 20.34
C VAL A 354 14.57 4.57 21.36
N GLU A 355 15.20 5.33 22.26
CA GLU A 355 14.47 6.10 23.28
C GLU A 355 13.79 7.34 22.68
N ALA A 356 14.47 8.04 21.77
CA ALA A 356 13.89 9.10 20.96
C ALA A 356 12.71 8.57 20.13
N GLY A 357 12.85 7.37 19.57
CA GLY A 357 11.77 6.69 18.85
C GLY A 357 10.55 6.37 19.71
N ARG A 358 10.77 6.01 20.99
CA ARG A 358 9.69 5.81 21.97
C ARG A 358 8.94 7.12 22.25
N GLU A 359 9.65 8.23 22.39
CA GLU A 359 9.02 9.55 22.56
C GLU A 359 8.20 9.96 21.33
N VAL A 360 8.72 9.74 20.11
CA VAL A 360 7.96 9.95 18.87
C VAL A 360 6.72 9.05 18.83
N PHE A 361 6.83 7.77 19.20
CA PHE A 361 5.70 6.84 19.26
C PHE A 361 4.62 7.32 20.25
N ASN A 362 5.03 7.79 21.43
CA ASN A 362 4.12 8.32 22.45
C ASN A 362 3.37 9.57 21.97
N LEU A 363 4.04 10.43 21.20
CA LEU A 363 3.47 11.66 20.67
C LEU A 363 2.55 11.42 19.45
N GLU A 364 2.93 10.52 18.54
CA GLU A 364 2.27 10.38 17.25
C GLU A 364 1.38 9.14 17.11
N CYS A 365 1.75 8.03 17.76
CA CYS A 365 1.16 6.70 17.48
C CYS A 365 0.26 6.18 18.61
N MET A 366 0.66 6.40 19.87
CA MET A 366 0.01 5.79 21.05
C MET A 366 -1.45 6.22 21.24
N ALA A 367 -1.84 7.39 20.74
CA ALA A 367 -3.23 7.83 20.76
C ALA A 367 -4.18 6.86 20.03
N CYS A 368 -3.66 6.11 19.06
CA CYS A 368 -4.41 5.17 18.24
C CYS A 368 -3.98 3.71 18.42
N HIS A 369 -2.72 3.45 18.77
CA HIS A 369 -2.14 2.11 18.80
C HIS A 369 -1.79 1.65 20.22
N THR A 370 -2.14 0.39 20.49
CA THR A 370 -1.63 -0.36 21.65
C THR A 370 -0.41 -1.19 21.25
N VAL A 371 0.32 -1.70 22.25
CA VAL A 371 1.48 -2.60 22.07
C VAL A 371 1.18 -3.87 22.85
N GLY A 372 0.85 -4.96 22.14
CA GLY A 372 0.38 -6.21 22.74
C GLY A 372 -0.95 -6.05 23.50
N GLY A 373 -1.75 -5.06 23.11
CA GLY A 373 -2.96 -4.63 23.82
C GLY A 373 -4.27 -5.09 23.22
N LEU A 374 -5.39 -4.60 23.78
CA LEU A 374 -6.74 -5.05 23.44
C LEU A 374 -7.26 -4.49 22.11
N GLN A 375 -6.98 -3.21 21.82
CA GLN A 375 -7.55 -2.51 20.68
C GLN A 375 -6.45 -1.94 19.77
N ASN A 376 -6.57 -2.23 18.48
CA ASN A 376 -5.69 -1.73 17.43
C ASN A 376 -4.20 -1.93 17.72
N ASP A 377 -3.85 -3.14 18.19
CA ASP A 377 -2.48 -3.54 18.47
C ASP A 377 -1.60 -3.35 17.22
N ILE A 378 -0.44 -2.72 17.42
CA ILE A 378 0.51 -2.45 16.36
C ILE A 378 1.35 -3.69 16.02
N VAL A 379 1.62 -4.58 16.98
CA VAL A 379 2.55 -5.72 16.80
C VAL A 379 2.23 -6.56 15.56
N PRO A 380 1.01 -7.10 15.37
CA PRO A 380 0.70 -7.92 14.20
C PRO A 380 0.68 -7.13 12.88
N LYS A 381 0.64 -5.79 12.95
CA LYS A 381 0.65 -4.91 11.77
C LYS A 381 2.08 -4.62 11.30
N VAL A 382 3.05 -4.57 12.21
CA VAL A 382 4.45 -4.22 11.90
C VAL A 382 5.37 -5.44 11.79
N GLU A 383 5.03 -6.56 12.44
CA GLU A 383 5.83 -7.79 12.45
C GLU A 383 6.21 -8.29 11.05
N PRO A 384 5.31 -8.29 10.04
CA PRO A 384 5.62 -8.81 8.70
C PRO A 384 6.56 -7.92 7.89
N TYR A 385 6.78 -6.66 8.28
CA TYR A 385 7.61 -5.73 7.53
C TYR A 385 9.10 -5.97 7.83
N GLY A 386 9.93 -5.80 6.81
CA GLY A 386 11.35 -5.56 6.98
C GLY A 386 11.63 -4.14 7.49
N PHE A 387 12.84 -3.87 7.97
CA PHE A 387 13.19 -2.54 8.52
C PHE A 387 12.94 -1.41 7.50
N GLN A 388 13.34 -1.59 6.24
CA GLN A 388 13.09 -0.61 5.18
C GLN A 388 11.60 -0.54 4.81
N GLY A 389 10.89 -1.65 4.94
CA GLY A 389 9.43 -1.69 4.80
C GLY A 389 8.72 -0.81 5.83
N LEU A 390 9.19 -0.80 7.08
CA LEU A 390 8.68 0.11 8.12
C LEU A 390 8.98 1.57 7.76
N VAL A 391 10.19 1.89 7.30
CA VAL A 391 10.52 3.25 6.84
C VAL A 391 9.58 3.68 5.70
N ALA A 392 9.38 2.83 4.70
CA ALA A 392 8.48 3.09 3.58
C ALA A 392 7.02 3.24 4.04
N GLN A 393 6.57 2.39 4.97
CA GLN A 393 5.22 2.45 5.53
C GLN A 393 4.98 3.78 6.24
N ILE A 394 5.91 4.25 7.07
CA ILE A 394 5.80 5.54 7.77
C ILE A 394 5.87 6.71 6.78
N SER A 395 6.68 6.63 5.73
CA SER A 395 6.73 7.65 4.66
C SER A 395 5.44 7.71 3.83
N GLY A 396 4.74 6.58 3.67
CA GLY A 396 3.50 6.49 2.90
C GLY A 396 2.21 6.66 3.70
N GLN A 397 2.29 6.64 5.04
CA GLN A 397 1.10 6.67 5.89
C GLN A 397 0.26 7.93 5.66
N GLY A 398 -1.05 7.78 5.60
CA GLY A 398 -1.98 8.87 5.34
C GLY A 398 -2.07 9.35 3.88
N LYS A 399 -1.31 8.77 2.93
CA LYS A 399 -1.43 9.09 1.49
C LYS A 399 -2.54 8.29 0.83
N ILE A 400 -2.34 6.97 0.67
CA ILE A 400 -3.36 6.09 0.07
C ILE A 400 -4.42 5.71 1.09
N LEU A 401 -4.01 5.31 2.30
CA LEU A 401 -4.92 4.99 3.40
C LEU A 401 -5.12 6.22 4.30
N GLY A 402 -6.09 7.06 3.93
CA GLY A 402 -6.37 8.34 4.59
C GLY A 402 -6.89 8.26 6.02
N TYR A 403 -7.25 7.08 6.53
CA TYR A 403 -7.74 6.92 7.91
C TYR A 403 -6.64 7.01 8.99
N MET A 404 -5.36 7.03 8.61
CA MET A 404 -4.24 7.24 9.52
C MET A 404 -3.63 8.64 9.31
N PRO A 405 -3.26 9.38 10.38
CA PRO A 405 -2.55 10.64 10.22
C PRO A 405 -1.24 10.44 9.44
N PRO A 406 -0.81 11.41 8.62
CA PRO A 406 0.54 11.40 8.07
C PRO A 406 1.58 11.48 9.20
N PHE A 407 2.78 10.94 8.97
CA PHE A 407 3.92 11.14 9.88
C PHE A 407 4.31 12.62 9.86
N LEU A 408 4.51 13.21 11.03
CA LEU A 408 5.01 14.58 11.15
C LEU A 408 6.32 14.59 11.95
N GLY A 409 7.41 14.97 11.29
CA GLY A 409 8.74 14.99 11.89
C GLY A 409 9.86 14.90 10.86
N THR A 410 11.09 15.01 11.33
CA THR A 410 12.27 14.94 10.45
C THR A 410 12.58 13.51 10.03
N SER A 411 13.48 13.34 9.05
CA SER A 411 13.96 12.03 8.61
C SER A 411 14.66 11.26 9.75
N GLU A 412 15.36 11.96 10.64
CA GLU A 412 16.01 11.39 11.82
C GLU A 412 14.98 10.86 12.82
N GLU A 413 13.92 11.63 13.09
CA GLU A 413 12.83 11.22 13.98
C GLU A 413 12.04 10.04 13.40
N LYS A 414 11.86 10.00 12.07
CA LYS A 414 11.28 8.85 11.36
C LYS A 414 12.09 7.58 11.59
N LEU A 415 13.42 7.67 11.42
CA LEU A 415 14.32 6.55 11.66
C LEU A 415 14.35 6.14 13.14
N ALA A 416 14.26 7.11 14.05
CA ALA A 416 14.14 6.83 15.49
C ALA A 416 12.86 6.04 15.79
N LEU A 417 11.71 6.48 15.29
CA LEU A 417 10.43 5.78 15.44
C LEU A 417 10.51 4.34 14.91
N VAL A 418 11.02 4.16 13.70
CA VAL A 418 11.19 2.83 13.11
C VAL A 418 12.13 1.97 13.94
N SER A 419 13.21 2.55 14.47
CA SER A 419 14.15 1.85 15.34
C SER A 419 13.50 1.40 16.64
N PHE A 420 12.63 2.21 17.24
CA PHE A 420 11.84 1.80 18.40
C PHE A 420 10.83 0.70 18.07
N ILE A 421 10.13 0.78 16.94
CA ILE A 421 9.21 -0.28 16.51
C ILE A 421 9.99 -1.60 16.30
N TRP A 422 11.14 -1.54 15.63
CA TRP A 422 11.95 -2.72 15.32
C TRP A 422 12.62 -3.33 16.56
N ASN A 423 13.30 -2.50 17.37
CA ASN A 423 14.06 -2.98 18.52
C ASN A 423 13.25 -2.99 19.81
N GLY A 424 12.58 -1.88 20.13
CA GLY A 424 11.84 -1.72 21.38
C GLY A 424 10.53 -2.53 21.43
N ILE A 425 9.78 -2.59 20.32
CA ILE A 425 8.50 -3.32 20.26
C ILE A 425 8.71 -4.78 19.81
N LEU A 426 9.40 -4.99 18.67
CA LEU A 426 9.59 -6.34 18.11
C LEU A 426 10.78 -7.10 18.71
N GLY A 427 11.64 -6.44 19.50
CA GLY A 427 12.80 -7.10 20.13
C GLY A 427 13.92 -7.50 19.16
N ARG A 428 13.96 -6.93 17.95
CA ARG A 428 14.93 -7.28 16.91
C ARG A 428 16.20 -6.41 17.02
N GLU A 429 17.35 -6.96 16.67
CA GLU A 429 18.60 -6.17 16.60
C GLU A 429 18.51 -5.14 15.48
N LEU A 430 18.97 -3.92 15.74
CA LEU A 430 18.99 -2.88 14.72
C LEU A 430 19.93 -3.28 13.58
N PRO A 431 19.49 -3.18 12.32
CA PRO A 431 20.38 -3.42 11.19
C PRO A 431 21.49 -2.37 11.18
N ALA A 432 22.66 -2.75 10.66
CA ALA A 432 23.69 -1.77 10.32
C ALA A 432 23.09 -0.71 9.38
N ARG A 433 23.46 0.56 9.54
CA ARG A 433 23.13 1.63 8.57
C ARG A 433 23.79 1.29 7.23
N GLU A 434 23.10 0.54 6.40
CA GLU A 434 23.50 0.20 5.04
C GLU A 434 22.73 1.10 4.07
N SER A 435 23.44 1.79 3.17
CA SER A 435 22.78 2.49 2.07
C SER A 435 22.20 1.47 1.10
N PRO A 436 20.98 1.64 0.57
CA PRO A 436 20.49 0.79 -0.53
C PRO A 436 21.40 0.78 -1.76
N TYR A 437 22.28 1.77 -1.90
CA TYR A 437 23.28 1.81 -2.96
C TYR A 437 24.44 0.85 -2.73
N THR A 438 24.84 0.66 -1.47
CA THR A 438 25.96 -0.22 -1.07
C THR A 438 25.48 -1.56 -0.52
N GLY A 439 24.20 -1.67 -0.18
CA GLY A 439 23.54 -2.86 0.34
C GLY A 439 23.20 -3.81 -0.78
N GLY A 440 23.93 -4.93 -0.85
CA GLY A 440 23.56 -6.12 -1.60
C GLY A 440 23.84 -7.35 -0.73
N SER A 441 23.55 -8.53 -1.25
CA SER A 441 23.66 -9.76 -0.48
C SER A 441 25.03 -9.89 0.20
N ARG A 442 25.05 -10.17 1.50
CA ARG A 442 26.27 -10.30 2.31
C ARG A 442 27.14 -11.52 1.95
N GLN A 443 26.78 -12.27 0.91
CA GLN A 443 27.71 -13.25 0.34
C GLN A 443 28.63 -12.49 -0.59
N GLY A 444 29.93 -12.53 -0.29
CA GLY A 444 30.99 -11.77 -0.96
C GLY A 444 31.02 -11.93 -2.50
N PRO A 445 32.01 -11.35 -3.20
CA PRO A 445 32.08 -11.46 -4.66
C PRO A 445 31.83 -12.92 -5.04
N GLY A 446 30.96 -13.12 -6.03
CA GLY A 446 30.72 -14.44 -6.61
C GLY A 446 32.03 -15.18 -6.85
N PRO A 447 31.99 -16.50 -7.12
CA PRO A 447 33.21 -17.27 -7.32
C PRO A 447 34.21 -16.49 -8.20
N PRO A 448 35.51 -16.49 -7.85
CA PRO A 448 36.50 -15.77 -8.63
C PRO A 448 36.33 -16.17 -10.10
N PRO A 449 36.44 -15.20 -11.02
CA PRO A 449 36.14 -15.43 -12.42
C PRO A 449 36.81 -16.68 -12.94
N GLU A 450 35.99 -17.59 -13.48
CA GLU A 450 36.50 -18.55 -14.44
C GLU A 450 36.91 -17.74 -15.66
N LYS A 451 38.23 -17.58 -15.85
CA LYS A 451 38.80 -16.84 -16.98
C LYS A 451 38.14 -17.38 -18.25
N THR A 452 37.35 -16.54 -18.91
CA THR A 452 36.64 -16.98 -20.11
C THR A 452 37.61 -16.97 -21.28
N GLU A 453 37.80 -18.12 -21.92
CA GLU A 453 38.65 -18.20 -23.11
C GLU A 453 38.01 -17.46 -24.28
N ILE A 454 38.78 -16.53 -24.88
CA ILE A 454 38.40 -15.83 -26.10
C ILE A 454 38.47 -16.85 -27.26
N PRO A 455 37.37 -17.09 -27.99
CA PRO A 455 37.40 -18.01 -29.12
C PRO A 455 38.40 -17.53 -30.20
N PRO A 456 39.02 -18.44 -30.97
CA PRO A 456 39.98 -18.06 -32.00
C PRO A 456 39.30 -17.33 -33.16
N PHE A 457 40.01 -16.40 -33.78
CA PHE A 457 39.66 -15.74 -35.04
C PHE A 457 40.94 -15.33 -35.76
N ASP A 458 41.03 -15.69 -37.03
CA ASP A 458 42.15 -15.32 -37.91
C ASP A 458 41.63 -14.38 -38.99
N PRO A 459 41.98 -13.08 -38.96
CA PRO A 459 41.55 -12.10 -39.96
C PRO A 459 41.97 -12.46 -41.39
N ASP A 460 43.00 -13.27 -41.59
CA ASP A 460 43.50 -13.61 -42.92
C ASP A 460 42.81 -14.84 -43.51
N SER A 461 42.33 -15.78 -42.68
CA SER A 461 41.78 -17.06 -43.12
C SER A 461 40.31 -17.31 -42.78
N SER A 462 39.74 -16.60 -41.79
CA SER A 462 38.34 -16.80 -41.39
C SER A 462 37.40 -16.23 -42.43
N GLU A 463 36.43 -17.00 -42.94
CA GLU A 463 35.49 -16.53 -43.97
C GLU A 463 34.23 -15.87 -43.39
N TYR A 464 33.95 -16.07 -42.11
CA TYR A 464 32.70 -15.67 -41.47
C TYR A 464 32.92 -14.93 -40.14
N VAL A 465 31.99 -14.04 -39.82
CA VAL A 465 31.84 -13.38 -38.52
C VAL A 465 30.45 -13.70 -37.98
N LEU A 466 30.38 -14.17 -36.74
CA LEU A 466 29.12 -14.50 -36.08
C LEU A 466 28.90 -13.53 -34.92
N LEU A 467 27.96 -12.60 -35.09
CA LEU A 467 27.60 -11.65 -34.04
C LEU A 467 26.38 -12.16 -33.28
N VAL A 468 26.46 -12.21 -31.95
CA VAL A 468 25.41 -12.76 -31.07
C VAL A 468 25.22 -11.85 -29.86
N TRP A 469 23.97 -11.62 -29.44
CA TRP A 469 23.65 -10.77 -28.31
C TRP A 469 22.40 -11.23 -27.56
N ASN A 470 22.26 -10.78 -26.31
CA ASN A 470 21.00 -10.82 -25.58
C ASN A 470 20.16 -9.57 -25.89
N ASP A 471 18.84 -9.69 -25.96
CA ASP A 471 17.94 -8.61 -26.40
C ASP A 471 17.70 -7.49 -25.36
N GLN A 472 17.89 -7.76 -24.06
CA GLN A 472 17.53 -6.84 -22.96
C GLN A 472 18.72 -6.39 -22.08
N GLY A 473 19.81 -7.14 -22.08
CA GLY A 473 21.01 -6.92 -21.25
C GLY A 473 20.95 -7.50 -19.83
N MET A 474 19.77 -7.95 -19.39
CA MET A 474 19.54 -8.73 -18.18
C MET A 474 18.13 -9.32 -18.20
N HIS A 475 17.97 -10.59 -17.82
CA HIS A 475 16.67 -11.23 -17.62
C HIS A 475 16.41 -11.46 -16.13
N SER A 476 15.33 -10.92 -15.58
CA SER A 476 14.94 -11.18 -14.18
C SER A 476 14.01 -12.39 -14.07
N VAL A 477 14.08 -13.13 -12.96
CA VAL A 477 13.23 -14.30 -12.68
C VAL A 477 12.66 -14.19 -11.26
N SER A 478 11.38 -14.53 -11.08
CA SER A 478 10.69 -14.41 -9.78
C SER A 478 11.06 -15.47 -8.75
N ASP A 479 11.54 -16.63 -9.19
CA ASP A 479 12.01 -17.79 -8.41
C ASP A 479 11.16 -18.35 -7.26
N CYS A 480 9.94 -17.82 -7.04
CA CYS A 480 8.93 -18.26 -6.07
C CYS A 480 7.61 -18.75 -6.70
N ASP A 481 7.70 -19.48 -7.81
CA ASP A 481 6.57 -19.87 -8.67
C ASP A 481 5.47 -20.70 -7.97
N GLU A 482 5.77 -21.33 -6.83
CA GLU A 482 4.79 -22.00 -5.97
C GLU A 482 3.81 -21.03 -5.28
N PHE A 483 4.14 -19.74 -5.21
CA PHE A 483 3.27 -18.68 -4.68
C PHE A 483 2.69 -17.81 -5.79
N PHE A 484 3.57 -17.22 -6.61
CA PHE A 484 3.20 -16.42 -7.76
C PHE A 484 4.38 -16.33 -8.73
N SER A 485 4.11 -15.92 -9.96
CA SER A 485 5.13 -15.70 -10.98
C SER A 485 4.86 -14.40 -11.73
N PHE A 486 5.91 -13.61 -11.95
CA PHE A 486 5.83 -12.41 -12.81
C PHE A 486 6.82 -12.46 -13.97
N LEU A 487 7.92 -13.21 -13.85
CA LEU A 487 8.85 -13.41 -14.95
C LEU A 487 9.39 -14.85 -14.89
N PRO A 488 9.14 -15.66 -15.94
CA PRO A 488 9.61 -17.04 -16.00
C PRO A 488 11.10 -17.08 -16.38
N PRO A 489 11.81 -18.19 -16.13
CA PRO A 489 13.11 -18.44 -16.75
C PRO A 489 12.97 -18.41 -18.28
N GLY A 490 13.71 -17.54 -18.98
CA GLY A 490 13.52 -17.42 -20.42
C GLY A 490 14.33 -16.35 -21.15
N ASN A 491 15.66 -16.40 -21.06
CA ASN A 491 16.56 -15.50 -21.79
C ASN A 491 16.38 -15.63 -23.32
N THR A 492 16.57 -14.54 -24.07
CA THR A 492 16.53 -14.56 -25.54
C THR A 492 17.88 -14.16 -26.12
N LEU A 493 18.42 -15.00 -26.99
CA LEU A 493 19.62 -14.72 -27.77
C LEU A 493 19.27 -14.50 -29.24
N GLN A 494 19.95 -13.56 -29.87
CA GLN A 494 19.80 -13.23 -31.28
C GLN A 494 21.16 -13.21 -31.96
N ALA A 495 21.19 -13.51 -33.26
CA ALA A 495 22.43 -13.60 -34.02
C ALA A 495 22.30 -13.14 -35.48
N GLN A 496 23.41 -12.63 -36.02
CA GLN A 496 23.62 -12.41 -37.46
C GLN A 496 24.95 -13.05 -37.87
N LEU A 497 24.89 -13.94 -38.87
CA LEU A 497 26.07 -14.52 -39.50
C LEU A 497 26.40 -13.72 -40.76
N ILE A 498 27.66 -13.29 -40.87
CA ILE A 498 28.15 -12.44 -41.95
C ILE A 498 29.27 -13.19 -42.64
N ARG A 499 29.16 -13.36 -43.96
CA ARG A 499 30.28 -13.80 -44.80
C ARG A 499 31.13 -12.58 -45.17
N ARG A 500 32.43 -12.69 -44.93
CA ARG A 500 33.41 -11.64 -45.20
C ARG A 500 33.68 -11.54 -46.69
N ASP A 501 33.68 -10.33 -47.23
CA ASP A 501 33.95 -9.99 -48.64
C ASP A 501 34.28 -8.48 -48.72
N PRO A 502 34.69 -7.86 -49.86
CA PRO A 502 34.75 -6.40 -49.96
C PRO A 502 33.39 -5.76 -49.66
N LEU A 503 32.31 -6.45 -50.06
CA LEU A 503 30.93 -6.14 -49.70
C LEU A 503 30.32 -7.33 -48.93
N PRO A 504 30.39 -7.34 -47.59
CA PRO A 504 29.95 -8.46 -46.77
C PRO A 504 28.47 -8.79 -46.94
N GLU A 505 28.13 -10.07 -46.82
CA GLU A 505 26.77 -10.57 -47.01
C GLU A 505 26.24 -11.20 -45.72
N ARG A 506 24.98 -10.90 -45.36
CA ARG A 506 24.28 -11.60 -44.27
C ARG A 506 23.79 -12.94 -44.77
N ILE A 507 24.17 -14.00 -44.08
CA ILE A 507 23.69 -15.34 -44.37
C ILE A 507 22.37 -15.56 -43.64
N THR A 508 21.32 -15.87 -44.39
CA THR A 508 19.93 -16.02 -43.88
C THR A 508 19.36 -17.42 -44.09
N SER A 509 20.05 -18.28 -44.84
CA SER A 509 19.63 -19.67 -45.12
C SER A 509 20.86 -20.57 -45.31
N GLY A 510 20.63 -21.88 -45.39
CA GLY A 510 21.71 -22.86 -45.60
C GLY A 510 22.62 -23.10 -44.39
N VAL A 511 22.35 -22.49 -43.25
CA VAL A 511 23.15 -22.63 -42.02
C VAL A 511 22.31 -23.02 -40.82
N THR A 512 22.92 -23.76 -39.90
CA THR A 512 22.38 -24.10 -38.59
C THR A 512 23.22 -23.42 -37.52
N ILE A 513 22.60 -22.50 -36.77
CA ILE A 513 23.24 -21.86 -35.61
C ILE A 513 22.74 -22.56 -34.35
N SER A 514 23.67 -23.05 -33.53
CA SER A 514 23.38 -23.74 -32.28
C SER A 514 23.99 -23.02 -31.09
N TYR A 515 23.37 -23.18 -29.93
CA TYR A 515 23.89 -22.68 -28.66
C TYR A 515 24.01 -23.81 -27.64
N LYS A 516 24.89 -23.63 -26.65
CA LYS A 516 25.03 -24.51 -25.51
C LYS A 516 25.45 -23.73 -24.27
N ALA A 517 24.69 -23.84 -23.18
CA ALA A 517 25.10 -23.29 -21.91
C ALA A 517 26.17 -24.17 -21.24
N PRO A 518 26.99 -23.62 -20.33
CA PRO A 518 27.90 -24.41 -19.51
C PRO A 518 27.13 -25.48 -18.73
N ALA A 519 27.77 -26.63 -18.46
CA ALA A 519 27.12 -27.77 -17.81
C ALA A 519 26.44 -27.41 -16.48
N GLN A 520 27.00 -26.42 -15.77
CA GLN A 520 26.59 -25.91 -14.47
C GLN A 520 25.27 -25.12 -14.52
N HIS A 521 24.87 -24.65 -15.70
CA HIS A 521 23.58 -23.97 -15.95
C HIS A 521 22.62 -24.83 -16.77
N ALA A 522 23.00 -26.06 -17.14
CA ALA A 522 22.20 -26.91 -18.02
C ALA A 522 20.95 -27.49 -17.35
N ASN A 523 20.88 -27.49 -16.00
CA ASN A 523 19.82 -28.15 -15.21
C ASN A 523 19.05 -27.16 -14.29
N PRO A 524 18.44 -26.09 -14.82
CA PRO A 524 17.78 -25.07 -14.00
C PRO A 524 16.62 -25.60 -13.13
N ALA A 525 15.99 -26.72 -13.50
CA ALA A 525 14.92 -27.35 -12.71
C ALA A 525 15.37 -27.89 -11.34
N ARG A 526 16.68 -27.96 -11.08
CA ARG A 526 17.23 -28.29 -9.76
C ARG A 526 17.18 -27.12 -8.77
N HIS A 527 16.85 -25.92 -9.22
CA HIS A 527 17.01 -24.71 -8.43
C HIS A 527 15.70 -23.96 -8.18
N THR A 528 14.66 -24.20 -8.97
CA THR A 528 13.32 -23.65 -8.76
C THR A 528 12.25 -24.68 -9.09
N ARG A 529 11.02 -24.42 -8.62
CA ARG A 529 9.85 -25.26 -8.87
C ARG A 529 9.00 -24.79 -10.05
N PHE A 530 9.52 -23.89 -10.89
CA PHE A 530 8.82 -23.33 -12.05
C PHE A 530 8.09 -24.38 -12.89
N TRP A 531 8.78 -25.48 -13.23
CA TRP A 531 8.23 -26.55 -14.06
C TRP A 531 7.05 -27.30 -13.42
N ASP A 532 6.98 -27.37 -12.08
CA ASP A 532 5.85 -27.99 -11.37
C ASP A 532 4.55 -27.19 -11.59
N PHE A 533 4.68 -25.88 -11.83
CA PHE A 533 3.56 -24.93 -11.89
C PHE A 533 3.37 -24.27 -13.25
N ALA A 534 4.22 -24.56 -14.25
CA ALA A 534 4.19 -23.93 -15.57
C ALA A 534 2.84 -24.08 -16.29
N ASP A 535 2.15 -25.21 -16.12
CA ASP A 535 0.79 -25.43 -16.67
C ASP A 535 -0.21 -24.44 -16.05
N LYS A 536 -0.17 -24.27 -14.73
CA LYS A 536 -1.08 -23.36 -14.02
C LYS A 536 -0.78 -21.89 -14.29
N LEU A 537 0.49 -21.52 -14.34
CA LEU A 537 0.95 -20.14 -14.47
C LEU A 537 0.95 -19.64 -15.93
N TYR A 538 1.26 -20.51 -16.89
CA TYR A 538 1.48 -20.14 -18.28
C TYR A 538 0.68 -20.99 -19.28
N GLY A 539 -0.13 -21.95 -18.83
CA GLY A 539 -0.90 -22.83 -19.72
C GLY A 539 -0.02 -23.80 -20.52
N ALA A 540 1.21 -24.05 -20.06
CA ALA A 540 2.22 -24.80 -20.79
C ALA A 540 2.70 -26.01 -19.98
N LYS A 541 2.45 -27.22 -20.51
CA LYS A 541 3.07 -28.45 -20.01
C LYS A 541 4.48 -28.55 -20.59
N LEU A 542 5.48 -28.29 -19.75
CA LEU A 542 6.88 -28.28 -20.15
C LEU A 542 7.59 -29.54 -19.68
N GLU A 543 8.49 -30.05 -20.51
CA GLU A 543 9.51 -30.99 -20.05
C GLU A 543 10.46 -30.29 -19.06
N GLN A 544 11.05 -31.05 -18.12
CA GLN A 544 12.01 -30.46 -17.21
C GLN A 544 13.18 -29.82 -17.97
N ASN A 545 13.59 -28.64 -17.53
CA ASN A 545 14.65 -27.81 -18.13
C ASN A 545 14.33 -27.25 -19.54
N ALA A 546 13.11 -27.44 -20.05
CA ALA A 546 12.64 -26.77 -21.25
C ALA A 546 12.02 -25.41 -20.88
N GLY A 547 12.27 -24.39 -21.70
CA GLY A 547 11.63 -23.08 -21.58
C GLY A 547 10.32 -23.01 -22.36
N LEU A 548 9.60 -21.90 -22.21
CA LEU A 548 8.24 -21.72 -22.75
C LEU A 548 8.11 -21.82 -24.28
N LYS A 549 9.22 -21.74 -25.02
CA LYS A 549 9.26 -21.92 -26.49
C LYS A 549 9.96 -23.21 -26.93
N GLY A 550 10.18 -24.15 -26.02
CA GLY A 550 10.75 -25.48 -26.27
C GLY A 550 12.29 -25.54 -26.29
N ASN A 551 12.96 -24.41 -26.12
CA ASN A 551 14.42 -24.32 -26.01
C ASN A 551 14.91 -24.80 -24.63
N ALA A 552 16.07 -25.44 -24.56
CA ALA A 552 16.65 -25.95 -23.31
C ALA A 552 18.04 -25.35 -23.06
N ALA A 553 18.41 -25.13 -21.79
CA ALA A 553 19.72 -24.57 -21.45
C ALA A 553 20.89 -25.48 -21.89
N ALA A 554 20.70 -26.81 -21.82
CA ALA A 554 21.68 -27.81 -22.23
C ALA A 554 22.08 -27.72 -23.71
N GLY A 555 21.26 -27.07 -24.54
CA GLY A 555 21.57 -26.74 -25.93
C GLY A 555 20.33 -26.68 -26.81
N GLY A 556 20.44 -25.96 -27.92
CA GLY A 556 19.38 -25.83 -28.91
C GLY A 556 19.85 -25.10 -30.16
N THR A 557 18.90 -24.78 -31.04
CA THR A 557 19.18 -24.10 -32.32
C THR A 557 18.41 -22.79 -32.41
N PHE A 558 19.01 -21.81 -33.08
CA PHE A 558 18.31 -20.58 -33.44
C PHE A 558 17.36 -20.83 -34.61
N LYS A 559 16.29 -20.04 -34.69
CA LYS A 559 15.37 -19.98 -35.83
C LYS A 559 15.52 -18.64 -36.53
N PHE A 560 15.51 -18.62 -37.86
CA PHE A 560 15.54 -17.37 -38.60
C PHE A 560 14.19 -16.66 -38.49
N ASP A 561 14.21 -15.39 -38.08
CA ASP A 561 13.07 -14.49 -38.04
C ASP A 561 13.10 -13.62 -39.32
N GLU A 562 12.13 -13.83 -40.22
CA GLU A 562 12.04 -13.12 -41.49
C GLU A 562 11.68 -11.64 -41.32
N GLU A 563 10.90 -11.29 -40.30
CA GLU A 563 10.49 -9.89 -40.06
C GLU A 563 11.70 -9.06 -39.62
N TRP A 564 12.51 -9.61 -38.72
CA TRP A 564 13.67 -8.92 -38.16
C TRP A 564 14.98 -9.23 -38.89
N GLU A 565 14.98 -10.17 -39.83
CA GLU A 565 16.13 -10.67 -40.60
C GLU A 565 17.32 -11.06 -39.72
N ARG A 566 17.05 -11.85 -38.68
CA ARG A 566 18.06 -12.31 -37.71
C ARG A 566 17.69 -13.70 -37.19
N TYR A 567 18.68 -14.44 -36.72
CA TYR A 567 18.47 -15.71 -36.03
C TYR A 567 18.10 -15.45 -34.57
N GLU A 568 17.19 -16.25 -34.01
CA GLU A 568 16.71 -16.07 -32.64
C GLU A 568 16.48 -17.40 -31.91
N ALA A 569 16.94 -17.45 -30.66
CA ALA A 569 16.66 -18.52 -29.71
C ALA A 569 15.94 -17.91 -28.49
N LYS A 570 14.60 -18.02 -28.46
CA LYS A 570 13.73 -17.48 -27.40
C LYS A 570 13.61 -18.41 -26.21
N SER A 571 13.39 -17.83 -25.03
CA SER A 571 13.01 -18.54 -23.82
C SER A 571 13.98 -19.65 -23.42
N ILE A 572 15.28 -19.39 -23.49
CA ILE A 572 16.31 -20.27 -22.95
C ILE A 572 16.23 -20.21 -21.41
N PRO A 573 15.89 -21.30 -20.72
CA PRO A 573 15.63 -21.25 -19.28
C PRO A 573 16.94 -21.24 -18.50
N LEU A 574 17.49 -20.05 -18.27
CA LEU A 574 18.68 -19.87 -17.42
C LEU A 574 18.28 -19.37 -16.04
N LEU A 575 19.12 -19.70 -15.05
CA LEU A 575 19.05 -19.21 -13.68
C LEU A 575 20.45 -18.82 -13.22
N PRO A 576 20.57 -17.88 -12.25
CA PRO A 576 21.88 -17.49 -11.72
C PRO A 576 22.47 -18.54 -10.77
N TYR A 577 21.67 -19.52 -10.36
CA TYR A 577 22.11 -20.62 -9.51
C TYR A 577 22.83 -21.70 -10.34
N ARG A 578 24.04 -22.07 -9.93
CA ARG A 578 24.83 -23.15 -10.56
C ARG A 578 24.67 -24.48 -9.81
N ASP A 579 24.82 -25.58 -10.54
CA ASP A 579 24.84 -26.95 -9.99
C ASP A 579 25.95 -27.18 -8.94
N ASP A 580 27.03 -26.40 -8.99
CA ASP A 580 28.15 -26.45 -8.03
C ASP A 580 27.92 -25.61 -6.76
N GLY A 581 26.71 -25.05 -6.58
CA GLY A 581 26.33 -24.27 -5.42
C GLY A 581 26.80 -22.82 -5.43
N LYS A 582 27.33 -22.33 -6.56
CA LYS A 582 27.72 -20.92 -6.74
C LYS A 582 26.62 -20.09 -7.40
N PHE A 583 26.78 -18.77 -7.30
CA PHE A 583 25.91 -17.79 -7.95
C PHE A 583 26.66 -17.13 -9.12
N ASP A 584 26.05 -17.10 -10.30
CA ASP A 584 26.61 -16.52 -11.52
C ASP A 584 25.52 -15.90 -12.39
N SER A 585 25.40 -14.58 -12.35
CA SER A 585 24.41 -13.82 -13.11
C SER A 585 24.75 -13.68 -14.60
N TYR A 586 25.91 -14.15 -15.05
CA TYR A 586 26.44 -13.87 -16.39
C TYR A 586 26.89 -15.13 -17.13
N PRO A 587 26.07 -16.20 -17.20
CA PRO A 587 26.47 -17.43 -17.87
C PRO A 587 26.94 -17.15 -19.31
N VAL A 588 28.10 -17.70 -19.66
CA VAL A 588 28.70 -17.55 -20.99
C VAL A 588 28.26 -18.73 -21.85
N ILE A 589 27.55 -18.44 -22.93
CA ILE A 589 26.94 -19.43 -23.82
C ILE A 589 27.83 -19.62 -25.04
N ASP A 590 28.12 -20.87 -25.37
CA ASP A 590 28.85 -21.26 -26.57
C ASP A 590 27.91 -21.22 -27.78
N ILE A 591 28.37 -20.64 -28.89
CA ILE A 591 27.60 -20.52 -30.13
C ILE A 591 28.43 -21.04 -31.30
N GLU A 592 27.81 -21.90 -32.13
CA GLU A 592 28.41 -22.41 -33.36
C GLU A 592 27.47 -22.23 -34.54
N ALA A 593 28.00 -21.72 -35.66
CA ALA A 593 27.33 -21.71 -36.95
C ALA A 593 27.96 -22.79 -37.85
N ARG A 594 27.13 -23.70 -38.35
CA ARG A 594 27.53 -24.79 -39.24
C ARG A 594 26.76 -24.76 -40.55
N ASP A 595 27.41 -25.17 -41.63
CA ASP A 595 26.73 -25.39 -42.91
C ASP A 595 25.73 -26.55 -42.77
N SER A 596 24.50 -26.34 -43.23
CA SER A 596 23.41 -27.30 -43.05
C SER A 596 23.50 -28.51 -43.98
N ALA A 597 24.28 -28.45 -45.07
CA ALA A 597 24.44 -29.53 -46.03
C ALA A 597 25.56 -30.50 -45.65
N ASN A 598 26.70 -30.01 -45.17
CA ASN A 598 27.88 -30.83 -44.88
C ASN A 598 28.30 -30.85 -43.38
N GLY A 599 27.74 -29.98 -42.53
CA GLY A 599 28.06 -29.89 -41.10
C GLY A 599 29.37 -29.15 -40.76
N GLU A 600 30.03 -28.56 -41.74
CA GLU A 600 31.26 -27.80 -41.60
C GLU A 600 31.08 -26.61 -40.66
N LEU A 601 32.07 -26.39 -39.78
CA LEU A 601 32.05 -25.25 -38.87
C LEU A 601 32.44 -23.98 -39.63
N LEU A 602 31.49 -23.06 -39.76
CA LEU A 602 31.70 -21.78 -40.45
C LEU A 602 32.27 -20.72 -39.51
N ALA A 603 31.70 -20.62 -38.29
CA ALA A 603 32.14 -19.71 -37.25
C ALA A 603 31.73 -20.20 -35.87
N SER A 604 32.47 -19.80 -34.83
CA SER A 604 32.08 -20.00 -33.43
C SER A 604 32.38 -18.74 -32.61
N THR A 605 31.59 -18.51 -31.57
CA THR A 605 31.80 -17.42 -30.62
C THR A 605 31.16 -17.73 -29.26
N LYS A 606 31.29 -16.80 -28.32
CA LYS A 606 30.68 -16.86 -26.99
C LYS A 606 29.92 -15.57 -26.70
N VAL A 607 28.82 -15.69 -25.96
CA VAL A 607 27.99 -14.54 -25.57
C VAL A 607 27.50 -14.68 -24.13
N VAL A 608 27.39 -13.58 -23.41
CA VAL A 608 26.78 -13.57 -22.06
C VAL A 608 25.26 -13.59 -22.19
N ALA A 609 24.61 -14.50 -21.46
CA ALA A 609 23.14 -14.57 -21.33
C ALA A 609 22.73 -14.19 -19.90
N PRO A 610 22.70 -12.88 -19.58
CA PRO A 610 22.62 -12.41 -18.21
C PRO A 610 21.26 -12.73 -17.56
N VAL A 611 21.27 -13.21 -16.32
CA VAL A 611 20.07 -13.60 -15.57
C VAL A 611 20.19 -13.26 -14.09
N SER A 612 19.11 -12.82 -13.45
CA SER A 612 19.12 -12.46 -12.03
C SER A 612 17.81 -12.82 -11.31
N THR A 613 17.93 -13.12 -10.02
CA THR A 613 16.83 -13.28 -9.06
C THR A 613 16.88 -12.21 -7.96
N GLU A 614 17.75 -11.19 -8.10
CA GLU A 614 17.89 -10.09 -7.13
C GLU A 614 16.77 -9.05 -7.29
N ALA A 615 15.54 -9.45 -6.96
CA ALA A 615 14.46 -8.56 -6.58
C ALA A 615 14.36 -8.59 -5.05
N ASP A 616 14.94 -7.60 -4.39
CA ASP A 616 15.13 -7.54 -2.93
C ASP A 616 13.84 -7.20 -2.16
N CYS A 617 12.70 -7.78 -2.58
CA CYS A 617 11.38 -7.58 -1.98
C CYS A 617 11.36 -7.85 -0.47
N TRP A 618 12.22 -8.76 0.01
CA TRP A 618 12.36 -9.14 1.41
C TRP A 618 12.75 -7.96 2.32
N ARG A 619 13.47 -6.95 1.80
CA ARG A 619 13.86 -5.76 2.58
C ARG A 619 12.66 -4.97 3.09
N CYS A 620 11.54 -5.03 2.35
CA CYS A 620 10.29 -4.35 2.71
C CYS A 620 9.23 -5.32 3.21
N HIS A 621 9.06 -6.47 2.57
CA HIS A 621 8.03 -7.45 2.87
C HIS A 621 8.44 -8.53 3.90
N GLY A 622 9.60 -8.37 4.55
CA GLY A 622 10.09 -9.31 5.56
C GLY A 622 10.64 -10.60 4.97
N GLY A 623 11.12 -11.50 5.84
CA GLY A 623 11.87 -12.68 5.46
C GLY A 623 13.34 -12.38 5.10
N GLU A 624 13.96 -13.31 4.39
CA GLU A 624 15.36 -13.27 3.96
C GLU A 624 15.48 -13.58 2.46
N PRO A 625 16.63 -13.35 1.81
CA PRO A 625 16.85 -13.83 0.45
C PRO A 625 16.67 -15.35 0.36
N ARG A 626 16.02 -15.83 -0.70
CA ARG A 626 15.69 -17.26 -0.89
C ARG A 626 16.93 -18.16 -0.89
N LYS A 627 17.93 -17.85 -1.71
CA LYS A 627 19.09 -18.71 -1.94
C LYS A 627 20.32 -17.89 -2.33
N LEU A 628 21.46 -18.22 -1.70
CA LEU A 628 22.77 -17.60 -2.01
C LEU A 628 22.72 -16.06 -2.01
N GLY A 629 21.90 -15.48 -1.12
CA GLY A 629 21.79 -14.02 -0.99
C GLY A 629 20.84 -13.33 -1.97
N ALA A 630 20.14 -14.07 -2.85
CA ALA A 630 19.14 -13.51 -3.78
C ALA A 630 17.82 -14.30 -3.76
N GLY A 631 16.81 -13.81 -4.48
CA GLY A 631 15.53 -14.48 -4.66
C GLY A 631 14.48 -14.18 -3.59
N ILE A 632 13.24 -14.55 -3.87
CA ILE A 632 12.07 -14.30 -3.02
C ILE A 632 11.78 -15.53 -2.16
N SER A 633 11.95 -15.40 -0.84
CA SER A 633 11.63 -16.50 0.09
C SER A 633 10.13 -16.74 0.23
N ASP A 634 9.76 -17.92 0.72
CA ASP A 634 8.38 -18.31 0.98
C ASP A 634 7.67 -17.34 1.95
N GLU A 635 8.38 -16.82 2.93
CA GLU A 635 7.88 -15.82 3.89
C GLU A 635 7.61 -14.49 3.18
N THR A 636 8.59 -13.98 2.42
CA THR A 636 8.44 -12.76 1.62
C THR A 636 7.25 -12.88 0.65
N ALA A 637 7.15 -13.99 -0.08
CA ALA A 637 6.08 -14.24 -1.03
C ALA A 637 4.71 -14.30 -0.34
N THR A 638 4.63 -14.97 0.81
CA THR A 638 3.43 -15.03 1.66
C THR A 638 2.98 -13.64 2.09
N ASN A 639 3.91 -12.80 2.56
CA ASN A 639 3.60 -11.46 3.03
C ASN A 639 3.11 -10.57 1.88
N ILE A 640 3.73 -10.67 0.69
CA ILE A 640 3.26 -9.96 -0.51
C ILE A 640 1.81 -10.35 -0.84
N LEU A 641 1.50 -11.65 -0.93
CA LEU A 641 0.15 -12.09 -1.28
C LEU A 641 -0.89 -11.70 -0.22
N LYS A 642 -0.57 -11.78 1.06
CA LYS A 642 -1.48 -11.34 2.14
C LYS A 642 -1.77 -9.85 2.09
N VAL A 643 -0.77 -9.02 1.82
CA VAL A 643 -0.95 -7.57 1.65
C VAL A 643 -1.79 -7.28 0.40
N HIS A 644 -1.53 -7.98 -0.71
CA HIS A 644 -2.34 -7.86 -1.93
C HIS A 644 -3.80 -8.24 -1.68
N ASP A 645 -4.06 -9.40 -1.07
CA ASP A 645 -5.41 -9.85 -0.70
C ASP A 645 -6.11 -8.85 0.24
N TYR A 646 -5.36 -8.28 1.18
CA TYR A 646 -5.88 -7.27 2.08
C TYR A 646 -6.30 -5.99 1.37
N HIS A 647 -5.54 -5.48 0.39
CA HIS A 647 -5.88 -4.24 -0.30
C HIS A 647 -6.88 -4.43 -1.45
N GLU A 648 -6.71 -5.48 -2.24
CA GLU A 648 -7.45 -5.67 -3.48
C GLU A 648 -8.63 -6.66 -3.31
N GLY A 649 -8.79 -7.27 -2.13
CA GLY A 649 -9.91 -8.17 -1.84
C GLY A 649 -9.83 -9.53 -2.54
N THR A 650 -8.62 -9.92 -2.95
CA THR A 650 -8.34 -11.21 -3.59
C THR A 650 -8.15 -12.33 -2.56
N GLN A 651 -7.93 -13.56 -3.04
CA GLN A 651 -7.60 -14.75 -2.22
C GLN A 651 -6.37 -15.48 -2.75
N LEU A 652 -5.41 -14.72 -3.33
CA LEU A 652 -4.23 -15.25 -4.00
C LEU A 652 -3.35 -16.06 -3.04
N TYR A 653 -3.24 -15.63 -1.78
CA TYR A 653 -2.49 -16.38 -0.77
C TYR A 653 -3.09 -17.78 -0.57
N GLN A 654 -4.41 -17.86 -0.37
CA GLN A 654 -5.07 -19.15 -0.17
C GLN A 654 -4.98 -20.02 -1.43
N GLN A 655 -5.15 -19.43 -2.61
CA GLN A 655 -5.00 -20.13 -3.89
C GLN A 655 -3.60 -20.72 -4.06
N ALA A 656 -2.54 -19.99 -3.71
CA ALA A 656 -1.17 -20.48 -3.72
C ALA A 656 -0.98 -21.68 -2.78
N ILE A 657 -1.48 -21.59 -1.53
CA ILE A 657 -1.40 -22.68 -0.55
C ILE A 657 -2.17 -23.93 -1.02
N ASP A 658 -3.29 -23.74 -1.73
CA ASP A 658 -4.06 -24.82 -2.36
C ASP A 658 -3.39 -25.37 -3.64
N GLY A 659 -2.16 -24.92 -3.93
CA GLY A 659 -1.34 -25.34 -5.06
C GLY A 659 -1.74 -24.71 -6.39
N ASN A 660 -2.53 -23.64 -6.40
CA ASN A 660 -3.00 -22.90 -7.57
C ASN A 660 -2.40 -21.47 -7.63
N PRO A 661 -1.06 -21.33 -7.70
CA PRO A 661 -0.43 -20.02 -7.78
C PRO A 661 -0.87 -19.27 -9.03
N GLN A 662 -0.85 -17.94 -8.94
CA GLN A 662 -1.26 -17.07 -10.03
C GLN A 662 -0.05 -16.39 -10.67
N ARG A 663 -0.10 -16.25 -12.00
CA ARG A 663 0.78 -15.34 -12.71
C ARG A 663 0.24 -13.94 -12.53
N CYS A 664 1.03 -12.97 -12.04
CA CYS A 664 0.55 -11.60 -11.81
C CYS A 664 -0.10 -11.00 -13.07
N GLN A 665 0.45 -11.35 -14.24
CA GLN A 665 -0.05 -10.91 -15.53
C GLN A 665 -1.34 -11.60 -16.03
N SER A 666 -1.92 -12.54 -15.28
CA SER A 666 -3.28 -13.01 -15.57
C SER A 666 -4.32 -11.90 -15.32
N CYS A 667 -4.06 -11.04 -14.32
CA CYS A 667 -4.89 -9.88 -14.01
C CYS A 667 -4.29 -8.58 -14.54
N HIS A 668 -2.97 -8.42 -14.48
CA HIS A 668 -2.30 -7.19 -14.90
C HIS A 668 -1.74 -7.30 -16.33
N ALA A 669 -2.20 -6.46 -17.25
CA ALA A 669 -1.67 -6.48 -18.63
C ALA A 669 -0.13 -6.28 -18.65
N ASP A 670 0.57 -6.94 -19.56
CA ASP A 670 2.01 -6.80 -19.73
C ASP A 670 2.45 -7.10 -21.18
N PRO A 671 2.91 -6.08 -21.93
CA PRO A 671 3.42 -6.26 -23.28
C PRO A 671 4.62 -7.21 -23.39
N ALA A 672 5.49 -7.30 -22.36
CA ALA A 672 6.67 -8.17 -22.44
C ALA A 672 6.32 -9.65 -22.55
N LEU A 673 5.21 -10.06 -21.94
CA LEU A 673 4.72 -11.43 -21.97
C LEU A 673 3.54 -11.63 -22.93
N GLY A 674 3.12 -10.56 -23.63
CA GLY A 674 1.92 -10.57 -24.47
C GLY A 674 0.65 -10.86 -23.67
N ALA A 675 0.60 -10.45 -22.40
CA ALA A 675 -0.52 -10.70 -21.51
C ALA A 675 -1.55 -9.57 -21.61
N GLU A 676 -2.79 -9.91 -21.93
CA GLU A 676 -3.89 -8.94 -22.06
C GLU A 676 -4.36 -8.39 -20.71
N GLY A 677 -4.23 -9.18 -19.63
CA GLY A 677 -4.74 -8.83 -18.31
C GLY A 677 -6.26 -8.81 -18.22
N THR A 678 -6.78 -8.20 -17.16
CA THR A 678 -8.22 -8.00 -16.92
C THR A 678 -8.59 -6.55 -17.22
N GLU A 679 -9.75 -6.33 -17.86
CA GLU A 679 -10.26 -4.99 -18.15
C GLU A 679 -10.41 -4.14 -16.88
N GLY A 680 -10.07 -2.86 -16.95
CA GLY A 680 -10.14 -1.92 -15.82
C GLY A 680 -8.99 -2.04 -14.80
N VAL A 681 -8.21 -3.12 -14.81
CA VAL A 681 -7.04 -3.32 -13.95
C VAL A 681 -5.81 -2.66 -14.59
N LEU A 682 -4.98 -1.96 -13.81
CA LEU A 682 -3.73 -1.36 -14.28
C LEU A 682 -2.78 -2.43 -14.86
N ASN A 683 -1.96 -2.06 -15.85
CA ASN A 683 -0.87 -2.90 -16.31
C ASN A 683 0.13 -3.17 -15.16
N PHE A 684 0.90 -4.24 -15.26
CA PHE A 684 1.73 -4.73 -14.14
C PHE A 684 2.74 -3.69 -13.67
N SER A 685 3.42 -3.02 -14.61
CA SER A 685 4.40 -1.99 -14.28
C SER A 685 3.76 -0.77 -13.63
N ALA A 686 2.61 -0.30 -14.14
CA ALA A 686 1.88 0.84 -13.59
C ALA A 686 1.34 0.55 -12.19
N ALA A 687 0.82 -0.66 -11.95
CA ALA A 687 0.36 -1.10 -10.62
C ALA A 687 1.53 -1.11 -9.62
N MET A 688 2.64 -1.75 -9.98
CA MET A 688 3.81 -1.85 -9.12
C MET A 688 4.43 -0.50 -8.79
N HIS A 689 4.76 0.32 -9.78
CA HIS A 689 5.40 1.62 -9.55
C HIS A 689 4.43 2.62 -8.93
N GLY A 690 3.17 2.66 -9.38
CA GLY A 690 2.15 3.56 -8.86
C GLY A 690 1.86 3.35 -7.37
N TRP A 691 1.78 2.09 -6.92
CA TRP A 691 1.62 1.79 -5.51
C TRP A 691 2.88 2.19 -4.72
N HIS A 692 4.05 1.69 -5.11
CA HIS A 692 5.27 1.87 -4.33
C HIS A 692 5.76 3.33 -4.29
N ALA A 693 5.50 4.15 -5.31
CA ALA A 693 5.88 5.57 -5.31
C ALA A 693 5.21 6.35 -4.17
N ASN A 694 4.03 5.92 -3.70
CA ASN A 694 3.38 6.55 -2.55
C ASN A 694 4.14 6.31 -1.23
N TYR A 695 4.88 5.21 -1.12
CA TYR A 695 5.63 4.82 0.09
C TYR A 695 7.13 5.10 -0.01
N MET A 696 7.70 5.00 -1.21
CA MET A 696 9.14 5.05 -1.47
C MET A 696 9.56 6.25 -2.31
N GLY A 697 8.63 7.13 -2.69
CA GLY A 697 8.91 8.26 -3.58
C GLY A 697 9.96 9.25 -3.08
N GLU A 698 10.19 9.32 -1.76
CA GLU A 698 11.24 10.16 -1.16
C GLU A 698 12.65 9.68 -1.49
N LEU A 699 12.81 8.38 -1.80
CA LEU A 699 14.10 7.77 -2.15
C LEU A 699 14.55 8.08 -3.58
N LYS A 700 13.65 8.60 -4.44
CA LYS A 700 13.93 8.93 -5.86
C LYS A 700 14.62 7.76 -6.58
N ASP A 701 15.81 7.96 -7.13
CA ASP A 701 16.60 6.94 -7.82
C ASP A 701 16.97 5.74 -6.96
N GLU A 702 17.15 5.92 -5.65
CA GLU A 702 17.53 4.84 -4.74
C GLU A 702 16.41 3.81 -4.58
N ALA A 703 15.15 4.20 -4.79
CA ALA A 703 14.02 3.27 -4.75
C ALA A 703 14.17 2.14 -5.77
N CYS A 704 14.75 2.44 -6.94
CA CYS A 704 14.94 1.46 -8.01
C CYS A 704 15.85 0.31 -7.56
N TYR A 705 16.74 0.55 -6.60
CA TYR A 705 17.80 -0.39 -6.21
C TYR A 705 17.27 -1.53 -5.33
N TYR A 706 16.07 -1.37 -4.76
CA TYR A 706 15.37 -2.39 -3.99
C TYR A 706 14.71 -3.46 -4.87
N CYS A 707 14.41 -3.15 -6.12
CA CYS A 707 13.64 -4.02 -7.01
C CYS A 707 14.43 -4.46 -8.26
N HIS A 708 15.41 -3.66 -8.68
CA HIS A 708 16.25 -3.95 -9.83
C HIS A 708 17.68 -4.27 -9.38
N PRO A 709 18.38 -5.21 -10.05
CA PRO A 709 19.68 -5.71 -9.60
C PRO A 709 20.84 -4.76 -9.97
N VAL A 710 20.79 -3.53 -9.44
CA VAL A 710 21.72 -2.43 -9.72
C VAL A 710 22.55 -2.01 -8.50
N ALA A 711 22.28 -2.54 -7.31
CA ALA A 711 23.02 -2.19 -6.10
C ALA A 711 24.52 -2.52 -6.24
N ARG A 712 25.41 -1.62 -5.82
CA ARG A 712 26.87 -1.82 -5.91
C ARG A 712 27.39 -2.92 -5.01
N GLY A 713 26.65 -3.26 -3.95
CA GLY A 713 26.96 -4.40 -3.09
C GLY A 713 26.41 -5.73 -3.60
N GLY A 714 25.57 -5.73 -4.64
CA GLY A 714 24.97 -6.95 -5.18
C GLY A 714 25.99 -7.82 -5.90
N VAL A 715 25.59 -9.04 -6.25
CA VAL A 715 26.39 -9.95 -7.10
C VAL A 715 26.11 -9.75 -8.58
N THR A 716 24.99 -9.10 -8.92
CA THR A 716 24.67 -8.63 -10.26
C THR A 716 24.91 -7.12 -10.41
N ARG A 717 25.43 -6.72 -11.56
CA ARG A 717 25.46 -5.34 -12.11
C ARG A 717 24.60 -5.30 -13.35
N TYR A 718 23.34 -4.91 -13.19
CA TYR A 718 22.42 -4.69 -14.32
C TYR A 718 22.99 -3.63 -15.27
N PHE A 719 23.48 -2.51 -14.73
CA PHE A 719 24.04 -1.40 -15.50
C PHE A 719 25.58 -1.45 -15.51
N ARG A 720 26.16 -1.99 -16.59
CA ARG A 720 27.60 -2.34 -16.65
C ARG A 720 28.35 -1.89 -17.91
N GLY A 721 27.65 -1.36 -18.91
CA GLY A 721 28.27 -0.82 -20.13
C GLY A 721 28.98 0.52 -19.94
N VAL A 722 29.25 1.21 -21.04
CA VAL A 722 29.91 2.54 -21.06
C VAL A 722 29.18 3.58 -20.19
N HIS A 723 27.87 3.48 -20.05
CA HIS A 723 27.10 4.31 -19.13
C HIS A 723 27.20 3.86 -17.66
N GLY A 724 27.40 2.57 -17.42
CA GLY A 724 27.72 2.02 -16.08
C GLY A 724 29.00 2.64 -15.51
N LEU A 725 30.01 2.93 -16.35
CA LEU A 725 31.20 3.68 -15.93
C LEU A 725 30.89 5.10 -15.41
N ALA A 726 29.91 5.77 -16.01
CA ALA A 726 29.46 7.08 -15.53
C ALA A 726 28.68 6.95 -14.22
N PHE A 727 27.88 5.88 -14.09
CA PHE A 727 27.15 5.54 -12.87
C PHE A 727 28.09 5.22 -11.69
N GLU A 728 29.15 4.44 -11.90
CA GLU A 728 30.15 4.16 -10.87
C GLU A 728 30.87 5.43 -10.39
N LYS A 729 30.96 6.46 -11.24
CA LYS A 729 31.52 7.77 -10.90
C LYS A 729 30.48 8.76 -10.35
N GLY A 730 29.24 8.34 -10.12
CA GLY A 730 28.14 9.19 -9.63
C GLY A 730 27.71 10.27 -10.62
N LYS A 731 28.01 10.10 -11.92
CA LYS A 731 27.69 11.08 -12.98
C LYS A 731 26.39 10.78 -13.71
N LEU A 732 25.83 9.59 -13.51
CA LEU A 732 24.60 9.12 -14.14
C LEU A 732 23.86 8.21 -13.16
N VAL A 733 22.54 8.26 -13.16
CA VAL A 733 21.64 7.37 -12.41
C VAL A 733 20.52 6.87 -13.34
N CYS A 734 19.79 5.85 -12.90
CA CYS A 734 18.71 5.26 -13.67
C CYS A 734 17.67 6.32 -14.11
N GLY A 735 17.36 7.27 -13.24
CA GLY A 735 16.38 8.33 -13.50
C GLY A 735 16.82 9.40 -14.49
N ASN A 736 18.10 9.47 -14.86
CA ASN A 736 18.49 10.29 -16.02
C ASN A 736 17.89 9.73 -17.31
N CYS A 737 17.77 8.41 -17.43
CA CYS A 737 17.20 7.76 -18.61
C CYS A 737 15.71 7.50 -18.46
N HIS A 738 15.29 6.98 -17.31
CA HIS A 738 13.95 6.43 -17.10
C HIS A 738 13.01 7.30 -16.27
N GLY A 739 13.52 8.35 -15.62
CA GLY A 739 12.85 9.06 -14.53
C GLY A 739 13.10 8.40 -13.17
N ASP A 740 13.11 9.19 -12.10
CA ASP A 740 13.11 8.66 -10.73
C ASP A 740 11.82 7.89 -10.41
N MET A 741 11.70 7.33 -9.20
CA MET A 741 10.51 6.56 -8.80
C MET A 741 9.18 7.29 -9.03
N ASN A 742 9.12 8.58 -8.73
CA ASN A 742 7.89 9.37 -8.85
C ASN A 742 7.61 9.71 -10.31
N GLU A 743 8.64 10.14 -11.05
CA GLU A 743 8.57 10.44 -12.48
C GLU A 743 8.16 9.21 -13.30
N MET A 744 8.75 8.05 -13.01
CA MET A 744 8.40 6.75 -13.60
C MET A 744 6.94 6.39 -13.33
N ALA A 745 6.53 6.45 -12.07
CA ALA A 745 5.18 6.10 -11.67
C ALA A 745 4.16 7.02 -12.36
N VAL A 746 4.37 8.34 -12.38
CA VAL A 746 3.48 9.28 -13.08
C VAL A 746 3.45 8.98 -14.59
N SER A 747 4.59 8.70 -15.22
CA SER A 747 4.62 8.37 -16.65
C SER A 747 3.83 7.10 -16.98
N LEU A 748 3.91 6.06 -16.15
CA LEU A 748 3.14 4.84 -16.33
C LEU A 748 1.63 5.05 -16.05
N LEU A 749 1.29 5.79 -14.99
CA LEU A 749 -0.10 6.09 -14.64
C LEU A 749 -0.78 6.99 -15.68
N ASN A 750 -0.04 7.93 -16.28
CA ASN A 750 -0.57 8.80 -17.34
C ASN A 750 -0.94 8.02 -18.62
N ALA A 751 -0.26 6.91 -18.92
CA ALA A 751 -0.64 6.02 -20.02
C ALA A 751 -1.97 5.28 -19.75
N GLU A 752 -2.38 5.19 -18.49
CA GLU A 752 -3.59 4.48 -18.05
C GLU A 752 -4.58 5.41 -17.32
N LYS A 753 -4.51 6.72 -17.59
CA LYS A 753 -5.27 7.76 -16.89
C LYS A 753 -6.80 7.58 -16.92
N ASP A 754 -7.30 6.84 -17.90
CA ASP A 754 -8.73 6.55 -18.04
C ASP A 754 -9.23 5.54 -17.00
N LYS A 755 -8.32 4.84 -16.30
CA LYS A 755 -8.64 3.91 -15.21
C LYS A 755 -8.71 4.66 -13.88
N PRO A 756 -9.80 4.53 -13.08
CA PRO A 756 -9.96 5.25 -11.81
C PRO A 756 -8.78 5.06 -10.83
N ARG A 757 -8.24 3.83 -10.78
CA ARG A 757 -7.09 3.49 -9.93
C ARG A 757 -5.83 4.29 -10.29
N ALA A 758 -5.66 4.68 -11.56
CA ALA A 758 -4.50 5.49 -11.96
C ALA A 758 -4.55 6.89 -11.34
N ALA A 759 -5.72 7.54 -11.40
CA ALA A 759 -5.93 8.85 -10.81
C ALA A 759 -5.79 8.82 -9.27
N GLU A 760 -6.25 7.75 -8.64
CA GLU A 760 -6.10 7.55 -7.19
C GLU A 760 -4.62 7.47 -6.79
N LEU A 761 -3.84 6.59 -7.42
CA LEU A 761 -2.42 6.41 -7.10
C LEU A 761 -1.57 7.63 -7.45
N ALA A 762 -1.92 8.38 -8.51
CA ALA A 762 -1.19 9.57 -8.94
C ALA A 762 -1.42 10.79 -8.02
N ARG A 763 -2.49 10.79 -7.21
CA ARG A 763 -2.93 11.95 -6.41
C ARG A 763 -1.82 12.50 -5.51
N HIS A 764 -1.13 11.62 -4.78
CA HIS A 764 -0.17 12.00 -3.74
C HIS A 764 1.31 11.91 -4.15
N ILE A 765 1.61 11.34 -5.32
CA ILE A 765 2.97 11.31 -5.86
C ILE A 765 3.41 12.73 -6.19
N GLN A 766 4.64 13.16 -5.86
CA GLN A 766 5.11 14.51 -6.15
C GLN A 766 6.32 14.45 -7.09
N ILE A 767 6.29 15.25 -8.16
CA ILE A 767 7.42 15.41 -9.08
C ILE A 767 7.85 16.87 -9.08
N GLY A 768 9.17 17.11 -8.96
CA GLY A 768 9.73 18.45 -8.90
C GLY A 768 10.33 18.95 -10.21
N SER A 769 10.49 18.07 -11.20
CA SER A 769 11.16 18.36 -12.47
C SER A 769 10.26 19.06 -13.49
N MET A 770 8.94 18.78 -13.47
CA MET A 770 7.94 19.36 -14.38
C MET A 770 6.52 19.13 -13.84
N PRO A 771 5.48 19.81 -14.38
CA PRO A 771 4.09 19.51 -14.04
C PRO A 771 3.70 18.07 -14.43
N LYS A 772 2.89 17.38 -13.60
CA LYS A 772 2.46 15.99 -13.83
C LYS A 772 1.80 15.78 -15.19
N ASP A 773 0.96 16.72 -15.59
CA ASP A 773 0.22 16.63 -16.86
C ASP A 773 1.12 16.81 -18.09
N SER A 774 2.36 17.28 -17.90
CA SER A 774 3.37 17.40 -18.96
C SER A 774 4.26 16.15 -19.08
N VAL A 775 4.11 15.17 -18.18
CA VAL A 775 4.79 13.88 -18.29
C VAL A 775 4.04 13.00 -19.30
N HIS A 776 4.71 12.62 -20.37
CA HIS A 776 4.19 11.73 -21.39
C HIS A 776 3.89 10.35 -20.80
N GLY A 777 2.71 9.83 -21.15
CA GLY A 777 2.33 8.46 -20.83
C GLY A 777 3.29 7.48 -21.50
N ARG A 778 3.74 6.46 -20.76
CA ARG A 778 4.56 5.37 -21.29
C ARG A 778 3.92 4.00 -21.11
N THR A 779 3.93 3.22 -22.18
CA THR A 779 3.64 1.79 -22.18
C THR A 779 4.93 1.03 -21.87
N PRO A 780 4.97 0.20 -20.81
CA PRO A 780 6.19 -0.51 -20.46
C PRO A 780 6.68 -1.40 -21.61
N TRP A 781 8.00 -1.52 -21.77
CA TRP A 781 8.70 -2.29 -22.82
C TRP A 781 8.57 -1.78 -24.26
N LEU A 782 7.56 -0.97 -24.56
CA LEU A 782 7.33 -0.38 -25.88
C LEU A 782 7.88 1.04 -25.96
N ASP A 783 7.55 1.87 -24.95
CA ASP A 783 8.02 3.25 -24.85
C ASP A 783 9.26 3.30 -23.96
N LEU A 784 10.44 3.23 -24.60
CA LEU A 784 11.75 3.25 -23.95
C LEU A 784 12.54 4.52 -24.33
N PRO A 785 13.48 4.95 -23.47
CA PRO A 785 14.24 6.18 -23.68
C PRO A 785 14.93 6.21 -25.05
N ASP A 786 14.82 7.34 -25.73
CA ASP A 786 15.55 7.60 -26.96
C ASP A 786 17.00 8.01 -26.63
N CYS A 787 17.96 7.29 -27.22
CA CYS A 787 19.37 7.58 -27.05
C CYS A 787 19.74 8.96 -27.60
N PHE A 788 19.07 9.41 -28.67
CA PHE A 788 19.32 10.69 -29.31
C PHE A 788 18.82 11.88 -28.49
N ALA A 789 17.96 11.66 -27.49
CA ALA A 789 17.59 12.70 -26.53
C ALA A 789 18.81 13.26 -25.77
N CYS A 790 19.82 12.42 -25.52
CA CYS A 790 21.08 12.82 -24.91
C CYS A 790 22.24 12.92 -25.92
N HIS A 791 22.23 12.07 -26.94
CA HIS A 791 23.29 11.97 -27.95
C HIS A 791 22.87 12.60 -29.29
N VAL A 792 22.47 13.87 -29.26
CA VAL A 792 22.08 14.63 -30.46
C VAL A 792 23.20 14.60 -31.50
N ASP A 793 22.90 14.23 -32.75
CA ASP A 793 23.87 14.02 -33.83
C ASP A 793 25.04 13.11 -33.42
N PHE A 794 24.71 12.13 -32.59
CA PHE A 794 25.65 11.23 -31.96
C PHE A 794 26.71 11.92 -31.09
N GLY A 795 26.48 13.16 -30.67
CA GLY A 795 27.35 14.02 -29.86
C GLY A 795 27.56 13.53 -28.43
N GLN A 796 28.55 14.12 -27.75
CA GLN A 796 28.75 13.87 -26.31
C GLN A 796 27.66 14.63 -25.55
N PRO A 797 26.95 13.99 -24.60
CA PRO A 797 25.89 14.65 -23.86
C PRO A 797 26.47 15.78 -22.99
N GLY A 798 25.73 16.88 -22.91
CA GLY A 798 26.05 17.99 -22.00
C GLY A 798 25.81 17.62 -20.52
N PRO A 799 26.29 18.44 -19.58
CA PRO A 799 25.99 18.26 -18.15
C PRO A 799 24.48 18.24 -17.90
N GLY A 800 24.00 17.27 -17.12
CA GLY A 800 22.59 17.15 -16.77
C GLY A 800 21.68 16.66 -17.90
N ALA A 801 22.22 16.10 -18.99
CA ALA A 801 21.43 15.47 -20.04
C ALA A 801 20.51 14.37 -19.45
N ARG A 802 19.25 14.37 -19.90
CA ARG A 802 18.23 13.38 -19.49
C ARG A 802 17.47 12.91 -20.73
N ALA A 803 17.19 11.61 -20.77
CA ALA A 803 16.31 11.01 -21.77
C ALA A 803 14.89 10.77 -21.24
N PHE A 804 14.66 10.95 -19.94
CA PHE A 804 13.31 10.91 -19.37
C PHE A 804 12.35 11.82 -20.16
N ASN A 805 11.11 11.37 -20.33
CA ASN A 805 10.06 12.02 -21.11
C ASN A 805 10.29 12.08 -22.64
N ASN A 806 11.37 11.49 -23.14
CA ASN A 806 11.69 11.39 -24.58
C ASN A 806 11.83 9.92 -24.96
N TYR A 807 10.78 9.37 -25.59
CA TYR A 807 10.69 7.96 -25.93
C TYR A 807 10.74 7.77 -27.45
N ASN A 808 11.19 6.58 -27.88
CA ASN A 808 11.19 6.23 -29.29
C ASN A 808 9.75 6.21 -29.85
N PRO A 809 9.51 6.70 -31.09
CA PRO A 809 8.16 6.75 -31.65
C PRO A 809 7.58 5.36 -31.96
N THR A 810 8.44 4.39 -32.28
CA THR A 810 8.03 3.03 -32.60
C THR A 810 8.98 1.97 -32.01
N THR A 811 8.49 0.74 -31.91
CA THR A 811 9.29 -0.41 -31.44
C THR A 811 10.46 -0.76 -32.37
N ARG A 812 10.43 -0.34 -33.64
CA ARG A 812 11.53 -0.49 -34.61
C ARG A 812 12.68 0.47 -34.35
N GLU A 813 12.39 1.62 -33.74
CA GLU A 813 13.38 2.66 -33.42
C GLU A 813 14.13 2.39 -32.11
N LEU A 814 13.64 1.44 -31.30
CA LEU A 814 14.34 0.99 -30.10
C LEU A 814 15.76 0.53 -30.44
N TYR A 815 16.74 0.93 -29.63
CA TYR A 815 18.15 0.56 -29.78
C TYR A 815 18.38 -0.96 -30.04
N ARG A 816 17.63 -1.83 -29.36
CA ARG A 816 17.72 -3.30 -29.53
C ARG A 816 17.24 -3.82 -30.89
N ASN A 817 16.46 -3.02 -31.61
CA ASN A 817 15.81 -3.37 -32.87
C ASN A 817 16.34 -2.53 -34.04
N TYR A 818 16.90 -1.35 -33.78
CA TYR A 818 17.40 -0.45 -34.80
C TYR A 818 18.50 -1.09 -35.63
N LYS A 819 18.49 -0.82 -36.93
CA LYS A 819 19.48 -1.31 -37.90
C LYS A 819 20.19 -0.12 -38.53
N ASP A 820 21.52 -0.17 -38.54
CA ASP A 820 22.32 0.81 -39.27
C ASP A 820 22.16 0.58 -40.78
N ASN A 821 21.64 1.58 -41.48
CA ASN A 821 21.21 1.54 -42.88
C ASN A 821 20.34 0.33 -43.27
N GLY A 822 19.57 -0.22 -42.33
CA GLY A 822 18.74 -1.40 -42.56
C GLY A 822 19.52 -2.71 -42.70
N LEU A 823 20.83 -2.74 -42.42
CA LEU A 823 21.66 -3.92 -42.63
C LEU A 823 21.98 -4.67 -41.33
N ILE A 824 22.73 -4.05 -40.44
CA ILE A 824 23.25 -4.67 -39.22
C ILE A 824 22.51 -4.07 -38.03
N ASN A 825 22.09 -4.91 -37.08
CA ASN A 825 21.47 -4.41 -35.86
C ASN A 825 22.49 -3.63 -35.01
N CYS A 826 22.11 -2.45 -34.47
CA CYS A 826 23.02 -1.65 -33.65
C CYS A 826 23.55 -2.44 -32.45
N ILE A 827 22.68 -3.20 -31.80
CA ILE A 827 23.01 -4.09 -30.68
C ILE A 827 24.05 -5.18 -31.03
N ALA A 828 24.15 -5.59 -32.30
CA ALA A 828 25.15 -6.56 -32.75
C ALA A 828 26.58 -5.98 -32.66
N CYS A 829 26.73 -4.71 -33.04
CA CYS A 829 28.04 -4.03 -32.99
C CYS A 829 28.33 -3.42 -31.63
N HIS A 830 27.31 -2.94 -30.93
CA HIS A 830 27.47 -2.12 -29.73
C HIS A 830 27.19 -2.88 -28.41
N GLY A 831 26.63 -4.09 -28.45
CA GLY A 831 26.26 -4.86 -27.26
C GLY A 831 24.87 -4.54 -26.72
N SER A 832 24.37 -5.34 -25.78
CA SER A 832 22.99 -5.25 -25.26
C SER A 832 22.68 -3.93 -24.54
N PRO A 833 21.40 -3.50 -24.44
CA PRO A 833 21.00 -2.40 -23.55
C PRO A 833 21.61 -2.59 -22.16
N HIS A 834 22.06 -1.53 -21.50
CA HIS A 834 22.76 -1.58 -20.19
C HIS A 834 24.13 -2.29 -20.18
N ALA A 835 24.53 -2.95 -21.27
CA ALA A 835 25.83 -3.59 -21.49
C ALA A 835 26.43 -3.17 -22.85
N VAL A 836 26.34 -1.87 -23.14
CA VAL A 836 26.91 -1.26 -24.36
C VAL A 836 28.42 -1.12 -24.23
N TYR A 837 29.18 -1.51 -25.25
CA TYR A 837 30.63 -1.52 -25.25
C TYR A 837 31.27 -0.13 -25.08
N PRO A 838 32.42 -0.04 -24.38
CA PRO A 838 33.06 -1.11 -23.63
C PRO A 838 32.28 -1.45 -22.34
N VAL A 839 32.32 -2.71 -21.94
CA VAL A 839 31.62 -3.22 -20.75
C VAL A 839 32.64 -3.64 -19.70
N LEU A 840 32.36 -3.32 -18.43
CA LEU A 840 33.12 -3.81 -17.29
C LEU A 840 32.23 -4.71 -16.46
N ASN A 841 32.47 -6.01 -16.55
CA ASN A 841 31.77 -6.98 -15.73
C ASN A 841 32.49 -7.10 -14.37
N PRO A 842 31.76 -7.11 -13.24
CA PRO A 842 32.37 -7.29 -11.92
C PRO A 842 33.02 -8.66 -11.71
N HIS A 843 32.67 -9.67 -12.52
CA HIS A 843 33.22 -11.01 -12.43
C HIS A 843 34.51 -11.13 -13.25
N ASP A 844 34.52 -10.87 -14.56
CA ASP A 844 35.72 -10.97 -15.42
C ASP A 844 35.77 -9.80 -16.42
N THR A 845 36.92 -9.12 -16.50
CA THR A 845 37.21 -7.99 -17.40
C THR A 845 36.78 -8.24 -18.86
N TYR A 846 36.96 -9.44 -19.39
CA TYR A 846 36.68 -9.74 -20.80
C TYR A 846 35.31 -10.37 -21.05
N ARG A 847 34.54 -10.67 -20.00
CA ARG A 847 33.35 -11.52 -20.07
C ARG A 847 32.28 -11.03 -21.04
N ASP A 848 31.90 -9.76 -20.93
CA ASP A 848 30.89 -9.18 -21.82
C ASP A 848 31.50 -8.74 -23.17
N VAL A 849 32.82 -8.56 -23.25
CA VAL A 849 33.53 -8.07 -24.46
C VAL A 849 34.19 -9.19 -25.27
N LEU A 850 33.76 -10.45 -25.12
CA LEU A 850 34.36 -11.62 -25.79
C LEU A 850 34.42 -11.48 -27.32
N GLN A 851 33.33 -11.05 -27.95
CA GLN A 851 33.26 -10.87 -29.41
C GLN A 851 34.15 -9.72 -29.90
N PRO A 852 34.13 -8.52 -29.31
CA PRO A 852 35.12 -7.48 -29.60
C PRO A 852 36.58 -7.95 -29.48
N MET A 853 36.89 -8.65 -28.38
CA MET A 853 38.24 -9.17 -28.16
C MET A 853 38.61 -10.26 -29.18
N GLN A 854 37.67 -11.14 -29.53
CA GLN A 854 37.85 -12.18 -30.54
C GLN A 854 38.14 -11.58 -31.91
N TYR A 855 37.31 -10.65 -32.38
CA TYR A 855 37.31 -10.23 -33.79
C TYR A 855 38.29 -9.10 -34.11
N GLN A 856 38.56 -8.20 -33.16
CA GLN A 856 39.41 -7.03 -33.39
C GLN A 856 40.46 -6.78 -32.30
N GLY A 857 40.54 -7.63 -31.27
CA GLY A 857 41.53 -7.52 -30.19
C GLY A 857 41.32 -6.34 -29.23
N GLU A 858 40.17 -5.65 -29.31
CA GLU A 858 39.88 -4.42 -28.57
C GLU A 858 38.45 -4.46 -27.99
N PRO A 859 38.20 -3.98 -26.75
CA PRO A 859 36.93 -4.15 -26.03
C PRO A 859 35.81 -3.19 -26.47
N TYR A 860 35.99 -2.53 -27.62
CA TYR A 860 35.09 -1.49 -28.14
C TYR A 860 34.03 -2.08 -29.08
N ALA A 861 33.08 -1.24 -29.50
CA ALA A 861 32.11 -1.66 -30.52
C ALA A 861 32.81 -2.23 -31.77
N ILE A 862 32.17 -3.24 -32.38
CA ILE A 862 32.69 -3.90 -33.58
C ILE A 862 32.80 -2.88 -34.71
N GLY A 863 33.99 -2.81 -35.32
CA GLY A 863 34.29 -1.83 -36.37
C GLY A 863 34.65 -0.44 -35.86
N ALA A 864 34.65 -0.19 -34.54
CA ALA A 864 35.07 1.09 -34.00
C ALA A 864 36.55 1.37 -34.27
N ASN A 865 36.86 2.62 -34.63
CA ASN A 865 38.14 3.07 -35.19
C ASN A 865 38.33 2.55 -36.63
N VAL A 866 38.53 3.47 -37.58
CA VAL A 866 38.57 3.23 -39.05
C VAL A 866 39.34 1.97 -39.51
N LYS A 867 40.34 1.51 -38.74
CA LYS A 867 41.13 0.29 -39.03
C LYS A 867 40.39 -1.04 -38.80
N ASN A 868 39.25 -1.03 -38.10
CA ASN A 868 38.55 -2.24 -37.68
C ASN A 868 37.38 -2.63 -38.58
N CYS A 869 37.16 -1.92 -39.70
CA CYS A 869 36.22 -2.34 -40.75
C CYS A 869 36.58 -3.73 -41.30
N THR A 870 37.85 -4.14 -41.17
CA THR A 870 38.39 -5.41 -41.67
C THR A 870 37.85 -6.66 -40.95
N VAL A 871 37.12 -6.48 -39.85
CA VAL A 871 36.38 -7.56 -39.19
C VAL A 871 35.42 -8.21 -40.19
N CYS A 872 34.59 -7.42 -40.86
CA CYS A 872 33.64 -7.91 -41.85
C CYS A 872 34.14 -7.74 -43.28
N HIS A 873 34.85 -6.66 -43.58
CA HIS A 873 35.34 -6.37 -44.93
C HIS A 873 36.72 -6.98 -45.16
N ILE A 874 36.97 -7.66 -46.28
CA ILE A 874 38.32 -8.22 -46.54
C ILE A 874 39.32 -7.17 -47.05
N GLN A 875 38.91 -5.90 -47.16
CA GLN A 875 39.73 -4.77 -47.58
C GLN A 875 39.46 -3.55 -46.69
N GLU A 876 40.41 -2.62 -46.63
CA GLU A 876 40.20 -1.34 -45.97
C GLU A 876 39.13 -0.51 -46.71
N MET A 877 38.29 0.18 -45.93
CA MET A 877 37.19 0.99 -46.46
C MET A 877 37.53 2.46 -46.35
N GLU A 878 37.55 3.18 -47.49
CA GLU A 878 37.86 4.61 -47.53
C GLU A 878 36.67 5.49 -47.14
N ASN A 879 35.43 5.05 -47.45
CA ASN A 879 34.19 5.75 -47.11
C ASN A 879 33.26 4.83 -46.32
N PRO A 880 32.74 5.25 -45.15
CA PRO A 880 31.86 4.44 -44.35
C PRO A 880 30.45 4.52 -44.95
N ILE A 881 29.85 3.39 -45.28
CA ILE A 881 28.40 3.35 -45.52
C ILE A 881 27.68 3.42 -44.17
N HIS A 882 28.26 2.80 -43.15
CA HIS A 882 27.83 2.88 -41.75
C HIS A 882 27.91 4.30 -41.17
N HIS A 883 27.09 4.61 -40.16
CA HIS A 883 27.03 5.96 -39.59
C HIS A 883 28.42 6.54 -39.21
N GLU A 884 28.62 7.85 -39.38
CA GLU A 884 29.93 8.53 -39.19
C GLU A 884 30.59 8.27 -37.83
N ASN A 885 29.79 7.95 -36.83
CA ASN A 885 30.24 7.65 -35.49
C ASN A 885 31.21 6.45 -35.40
N ILE A 886 31.14 5.50 -36.35
CA ILE A 886 32.02 4.32 -36.38
C ILE A 886 33.49 4.71 -36.65
N GLN A 887 33.69 5.84 -37.34
CA GLN A 887 35.01 6.36 -37.65
C GLN A 887 35.65 7.14 -36.50
N ARG A 888 34.85 7.57 -35.52
CA ARG A 888 35.32 8.37 -34.40
C ARG A 888 35.95 7.44 -33.36
N MET A 889 37.06 7.89 -32.77
CA MET A 889 37.66 7.19 -31.63
C MET A 889 36.66 7.13 -30.48
N VAL A 890 36.55 5.96 -29.84
CA VAL A 890 35.64 5.79 -28.70
C VAL A 890 35.99 6.79 -27.60
N ARG A 891 34.98 7.54 -27.15
CA ARG A 891 35.12 8.70 -26.24
C ARG A 891 35.74 8.40 -24.87
N ASN A 892 36.01 7.13 -24.56
CA ASN A 892 36.52 6.65 -23.28
C ASN A 892 37.71 5.67 -23.40
N LYS A 893 38.59 5.77 -24.42
CA LYS A 893 39.75 4.86 -24.54
C LYS A 893 40.56 4.69 -23.24
N GLY A 894 40.89 5.81 -22.59
CA GLY A 894 41.66 5.78 -21.34
C GLY A 894 40.88 5.29 -20.11
N GLY A 895 39.60 4.95 -20.21
CA GLY A 895 38.80 4.46 -19.07
C GLY A 895 39.09 3.00 -18.72
N PHE A 896 39.35 2.17 -19.74
CA PHE A 896 39.75 0.78 -19.58
C PHE A 896 41.22 0.70 -19.12
N GLU A 897 42.11 1.47 -19.75
CA GLU A 897 43.56 1.52 -19.46
C GLU A 897 43.88 2.16 -18.07
N LYS A 898 43.15 3.20 -17.63
CA LYS A 898 43.41 3.87 -16.33
C LYS A 898 42.99 3.05 -15.10
N LEU A 899 42.24 1.97 -15.28
CA LEU A 899 41.83 1.08 -14.20
C LEU A 899 42.88 0.00 -13.89
N GLY A 900 44.06 0.07 -14.52
CA GLY A 900 45.19 -0.82 -14.24
C GLY A 900 45.15 -2.15 -14.99
N TYR A 901 44.52 -2.17 -16.18
CA TYR A 901 44.43 -3.34 -17.05
C TYR A 901 45.19 -3.12 -18.35
#